data_AF-A0A4U0VK33-F1
#
_entry.id   AF-A0A4U0VK33-F1
#
_cell.length_a   1.000
_cell.length_b   1.000
_cell.length_c   1.000
_cell.angle_alpha   90.00
_cell.angle_beta   90.00
_cell.angle_gamma   90.00
#
_symmetry.space_group_name_H-M   'P 1'
#
loop_
_entity.id
_entity.type
_entity.pdbx_description
1 polymer ?
#
loop_
_entity_poly.entity_id
_entity_poly.type
_entity_poly.pdbx_seq_one_letter_code
_entity_poly.pdbx_strand_id
1 'polypeptide(L)'
;MSSRALRKAQREREEQEQLQKLQQEEEEEEDGEDCKDDAPAVSTKVSAFAMLDEVDDEAEDDDGGAALDATEEPTATTAAVPQKSAKKKRKKKSKGKLGQGQADPQDDGPDEIDKALNQLATNGAAAHSGTTSAGVNEAANETNRLLAIDTSHLHAQNEMRRLFGRAALEQQDDDEPPAANQAVGGNRRQQRHAQQMGLAHALRGQGNAGGRSGGLAAMALRRNIFIQGKEEWPIATGGGLGMEIEEKRSDGTVLYRFVHNRMYQDVQSQFETCVESMDPNRLVQLLQHNPYHISTLLQVSEIAKQERDHSTSGDLLERALFSFGRAVHSTFAKNLGEGKARLDFRRPENREFWLASWRYMQNLSMRGTWRTVYEWAKLLLSLSPEDDPYALWLVLDQYALRSRQDLDYLNVSRNATFRAVHNDMPNVQLSQGLAEYKGGNKGKGKQLLFTAVGRFPWVVARLMHELNLNPAPAIWGKEPRTEKEKLHSELYALRAKDVWNTPENTAFLIEITAALPPDTPPAPVNKDEITSKEARHVLLSDTPALIALLPRHFTARLTSSSDPLSPDDNLASYTTTRSRTADSGPRQPNGGLSDAAESLRELQGLHGWFANLFPWFRPTDGGNDTGDEAHHRPSEEEIESRIREAGVSEDTIVERTQRMMMLQQRLMGGGGPGEGEELDLAAFGPGLRQRGVVGEAPDGDVEHGSRARVEDADEDEEG
;
A
#
# COMPACT_ATOMS: atom_id res chain seq x y z
N MET A 1 -1.84 52.91 16.64
CA MET A 1 -2.86 51.99 16.07
C MET A 1 -2.16 50.70 15.66
N SER A 2 -2.75 49.53 15.91
CA SER A 2 -2.14 48.25 15.51
C SER A 2 -2.24 48.02 14.00
N SER A 3 -1.20 47.46 13.39
CA SER A 3 -1.17 47.10 11.96
C SER A 3 -2.29 46.12 11.57
N ARG A 4 -2.75 45.30 12.51
CA ARG A 4 -3.88 44.38 12.34
C ARG A 4 -5.24 45.11 12.23
N ALA A 5 -5.38 46.27 12.86
CA ALA A 5 -6.58 47.11 12.74
C ALA A 5 -6.60 47.86 11.39
N LEU A 6 -5.44 48.37 10.95
CA LEU A 6 -5.28 48.98 9.62
C LEU A 6 -5.67 48.01 8.50
N ARG A 7 -5.18 46.76 8.53
CA ARG A 7 -5.57 45.74 7.54
C ARG A 7 -7.06 45.36 7.59
N LYS A 8 -7.73 45.45 8.75
CA LYS A 8 -9.19 45.22 8.85
C LYS A 8 -9.96 46.36 8.19
N ALA A 9 -9.65 47.61 8.57
CA ALA A 9 -10.28 48.81 8.00
C ALA A 9 -10.04 48.96 6.49
N GLN A 10 -8.88 48.51 5.99
CA GLN A 10 -8.57 48.51 4.56
C GLN A 10 -9.42 47.49 3.79
N ARG A 11 -9.61 46.29 4.35
CA ARG A 11 -10.46 45.25 3.76
C ARG A 11 -11.95 45.61 3.82
N GLU A 12 -12.42 46.15 4.94
CA GLU A 12 -13.81 46.63 5.09
C GLU A 12 -14.14 47.74 4.08
N ARG A 13 -13.13 48.54 3.69
CA ARG A 13 -13.25 49.54 2.63
C ARG A 13 -13.27 48.94 1.22
N GLU A 14 -12.40 47.97 0.94
CA GLU A 14 -12.41 47.23 -0.34
C GLU A 14 -13.75 46.48 -0.54
N GLU A 15 -14.33 45.94 0.53
CA GLU A 15 -15.65 45.28 0.52
C GLU A 15 -16.80 46.30 0.33
N GLN A 16 -16.71 47.51 0.89
CA GLN A 16 -17.66 48.61 0.62
C GLN A 16 -17.56 49.16 -0.82
N GLU A 17 -16.35 49.33 -1.35
CA GLU A 17 -16.12 49.80 -2.72
C GLU A 17 -16.59 48.75 -3.76
N GLN A 18 -16.56 47.45 -3.43
CA GLN A 18 -17.21 46.40 -4.26
C GLN A 18 -18.74 46.44 -4.19
N LEU A 19 -19.33 46.62 -3.00
CA LEU A 19 -20.79 46.72 -2.85
C LEU A 19 -21.36 47.94 -3.59
N GLN A 20 -20.72 49.11 -3.49
CA GLN A 20 -21.13 50.29 -4.24
C GLN A 20 -21.02 50.10 -5.76
N LYS A 21 -20.05 49.30 -6.23
CA LYS A 21 -19.89 49.02 -7.65
C LYS A 21 -20.95 48.05 -8.18
N LEU A 22 -21.34 47.05 -7.39
CA LEU A 22 -22.47 46.18 -7.71
C LEU A 22 -23.79 46.97 -7.74
N GLN A 23 -23.99 47.89 -6.80
CA GLN A 23 -25.16 48.78 -6.79
C GLN A 23 -25.20 49.72 -8.00
N GLN A 24 -24.04 50.19 -8.49
CA GLN A 24 -23.97 50.96 -9.74
C GLN A 24 -24.19 50.11 -10.99
N GLU A 25 -23.79 48.83 -10.96
CA GLU A 25 -24.09 47.88 -12.05
C GLU A 25 -25.59 47.48 -12.05
N GLU A 26 -26.25 47.44 -10.89
CA GLU A 26 -27.72 47.29 -10.76
C GLU A 26 -28.48 48.56 -11.21
N GLU A 27 -28.03 49.77 -10.81
CA GLU A 27 -28.62 51.05 -11.25
C GLU A 27 -28.44 51.28 -12.77
N GLU A 28 -27.36 50.81 -13.40
CA GLU A 28 -27.17 50.87 -14.86
C GLU A 28 -28.01 49.84 -15.65
N GLU A 29 -28.53 48.78 -15.00
CA GLU A 29 -29.48 47.83 -15.64
C GLU A 29 -30.95 48.26 -15.47
N GLU A 30 -31.33 49.00 -14.40
CA GLU A 30 -32.73 49.37 -14.14
C GLU A 30 -33.27 50.51 -15.03
N ASP A 31 -32.41 51.42 -15.51
CA ASP A 31 -32.77 52.53 -16.43
C ASP A 31 -32.88 52.07 -17.92
N GLY A 32 -32.87 50.75 -18.17
CA GLY A 32 -32.51 50.15 -19.46
C GLY A 32 -33.64 49.78 -20.45
N GLU A 33 -34.82 49.31 -19.98
CA GLU A 33 -35.87 48.76 -20.87
C GLU A 33 -37.31 49.07 -20.42
N ASP A 34 -38.05 49.85 -21.23
CA ASP A 34 -39.49 50.08 -21.09
C ASP A 34 -40.20 49.97 -22.47
N CYS A 35 -40.81 48.80 -22.74
CA CYS A 35 -42.08 48.65 -23.49
C CYS A 35 -42.53 47.19 -23.74
N LYS A 36 -43.47 46.68 -22.92
CA LYS A 36 -44.76 46.02 -23.32
C LYS A 36 -44.76 44.67 -24.09
N ASP A 37 -45.71 43.74 -23.88
CA ASP A 37 -46.86 43.67 -22.95
C ASP A 37 -47.34 42.21 -22.75
N ASP A 38 -48.30 42.01 -21.83
CA ASP A 38 -49.12 40.81 -21.55
C ASP A 38 -48.51 39.60 -20.76
N ALA A 39 -49.39 38.86 -20.09
CA ALA A 39 -49.17 38.12 -18.81
C ALA A 39 -49.55 36.61 -18.91
N PRO A 40 -49.52 35.75 -17.84
CA PRO A 40 -49.28 35.98 -16.40
C PRO A 40 -48.27 35.02 -15.72
N ALA A 41 -48.16 35.10 -14.38
CA ALA A 41 -47.05 34.56 -13.57
C ALA A 41 -47.33 33.26 -12.79
N VAL A 42 -46.24 32.58 -12.40
CA VAL A 42 -46.17 31.55 -11.33
C VAL A 42 -44.96 31.87 -10.43
N SER A 43 -45.01 31.51 -9.15
CA SER A 43 -44.21 32.11 -8.07
C SER A 43 -42.79 31.55 -7.85
N THR A 44 -41.92 32.43 -7.34
CA THR A 44 -40.63 32.10 -6.73
C THR A 44 -40.83 31.48 -5.33
N LYS A 45 -39.92 30.58 -4.93
CA LYS A 45 -39.99 29.90 -3.62
C LYS A 45 -39.33 30.76 -2.53
N VAL A 46 -40.04 30.98 -1.43
CA VAL A 46 -39.55 31.70 -0.24
C VAL A 46 -38.65 30.80 0.62
N SER A 47 -37.66 31.40 1.29
CA SER A 47 -36.69 30.68 2.14
C SER A 47 -37.30 30.26 3.50
N ALA A 48 -36.96 29.05 3.95
CA ALA A 48 -37.53 28.37 5.13
C ALA A 48 -37.05 28.91 6.50
N PHE A 49 -36.83 30.21 6.62
CA PHE A 49 -36.50 30.91 7.88
C PHE A 49 -37.53 31.97 8.28
N ALA A 50 -38.58 32.18 7.47
CA ALA A 50 -39.61 33.20 7.67
C ALA A 50 -40.95 32.65 8.19
N MET A 51 -41.01 31.39 8.64
CA MET A 51 -42.22 30.69 9.12
C MET A 51 -41.97 29.93 10.42
N LEU A 52 -41.42 30.62 11.43
CA LEU A 52 -41.23 30.10 12.79
C LEU A 52 -41.81 31.02 13.88
N ASP A 53 -42.68 31.96 13.50
CA ASP A 53 -43.26 32.96 14.40
C ASP A 53 -44.70 33.35 13.97
N GLU A 54 -45.60 32.36 13.84
CA GLU A 54 -47.05 32.55 14.07
C GLU A 54 -47.81 31.21 14.25
N VAL A 55 -48.97 31.30 14.90
CA VAL A 55 -49.72 30.29 15.69
C VAL A 55 -50.67 29.33 14.93
N ASP A 56 -50.78 28.11 15.49
CA ASP A 56 -51.94 27.20 15.72
C ASP A 56 -53.05 26.87 14.68
N ASP A 57 -53.64 25.69 14.95
CA ASP A 57 -54.99 25.14 14.64
C ASP A 57 -55.37 24.52 13.27
N GLU A 58 -55.72 23.22 13.38
CA GLU A 58 -56.78 22.41 12.74
C GLU A 58 -56.90 22.16 11.20
N ALA A 59 -56.58 20.90 10.83
CA ALA A 59 -57.50 19.87 10.29
C ALA A 59 -57.70 19.60 8.76
N GLU A 60 -57.88 18.28 8.50
CA GLU A 60 -58.62 17.55 7.42
C GLU A 60 -58.18 17.59 5.92
N ASP A 61 -57.58 16.45 5.51
CA ASP A 61 -58.09 15.45 4.53
C ASP A 61 -58.14 15.64 2.98
N ASP A 62 -57.41 14.71 2.33
CA ASP A 62 -57.83 13.74 1.27
C ASP A 62 -57.31 13.79 -0.20
N ASP A 63 -57.25 12.58 -0.76
CA ASP A 63 -56.80 11.95 -2.04
C ASP A 63 -56.90 12.70 -3.40
N GLY A 64 -56.42 12.07 -4.51
CA GLY A 64 -56.96 12.42 -5.84
C GLY A 64 -56.48 11.74 -7.15
N GLY A 65 -55.25 11.24 -7.28
CA GLY A 65 -54.75 10.64 -8.55
C GLY A 65 -54.74 11.61 -9.78
N ALA A 66 -54.67 11.18 -11.06
CA ALA A 66 -54.05 10.01 -11.71
C ALA A 66 -54.06 10.17 -13.27
N ALA A 67 -53.11 9.52 -13.98
CA ALA A 67 -53.15 9.16 -15.43
C ALA A 67 -53.15 10.30 -16.50
N LEU A 68 -52.86 10.11 -17.81
CA LEU A 68 -52.07 9.14 -18.62
C LEU A 68 -51.81 9.73 -20.03
N ASP A 69 -50.88 9.13 -20.80
CA ASP A 69 -50.77 9.14 -22.28
C ASP A 69 -50.59 10.48 -23.06
N ALA A 70 -50.09 10.52 -24.31
CA ALA A 70 -49.18 9.64 -25.08
C ALA A 70 -48.76 10.32 -26.41
N THR A 71 -47.66 9.85 -27.04
CA THR A 71 -47.29 10.02 -28.48
C THR A 71 -47.05 11.48 -28.98
N GLU A 72 -46.34 11.76 -30.09
CA GLU A 72 -45.70 10.92 -31.13
C GLU A 72 -44.38 11.54 -31.68
N GLU A 73 -43.70 10.84 -32.58
CA GLU A 73 -42.41 11.17 -33.26
C GLU A 73 -42.68 11.90 -34.64
N PRO A 74 -41.74 12.14 -35.60
CA PRO A 74 -40.26 12.13 -35.65
C PRO A 74 -39.60 13.29 -36.49
N THR A 75 -38.31 13.13 -36.87
CA THR A 75 -37.53 13.80 -37.96
C THR A 75 -37.06 15.26 -37.73
N ALA A 76 -35.77 15.63 -37.82
CA ALA A 76 -34.74 15.56 -38.89
C ALA A 76 -34.85 16.73 -39.92
N THR A 77 -33.80 17.35 -40.49
CA THR A 77 -32.33 17.08 -40.51
C THR A 77 -31.54 18.35 -40.90
N THR A 78 -30.21 18.37 -40.70
CA THR A 78 -29.18 19.26 -41.34
C THR A 78 -29.28 20.79 -41.13
N ALA A 79 -28.26 21.63 -41.31
CA ALA A 79 -26.78 21.63 -41.14
C ALA A 79 -26.18 22.81 -41.98
N ALA A 80 -24.95 23.22 -41.65
CA ALA A 80 -24.06 24.15 -42.38
C ALA A 80 -24.11 25.67 -42.08
N VAL A 81 -22.92 26.27 -42.17
CA VAL A 81 -22.47 27.67 -41.92
C VAL A 81 -21.61 28.08 -43.18
N PRO A 82 -20.76 29.13 -43.25
CA PRO A 82 -20.64 30.45 -42.57
C PRO A 82 -20.37 31.66 -43.54
N GLN A 83 -20.10 32.88 -43.01
CA GLN A 83 -18.87 33.71 -43.27
C GLN A 83 -19.00 35.27 -43.42
N LYS A 84 -17.90 35.96 -43.01
CA LYS A 84 -17.23 37.16 -43.63
C LYS A 84 -17.57 38.65 -43.26
N SER A 85 -16.91 39.12 -42.19
CA SER A 85 -15.77 40.10 -42.19
C SER A 85 -15.89 41.60 -42.61
N ALA A 86 -15.62 42.47 -41.62
CA ALA A 86 -14.56 43.52 -41.56
C ALA A 86 -14.60 44.87 -42.34
N LYS A 87 -14.16 45.97 -41.65
CA LYS A 87 -13.60 47.23 -42.25
C LYS A 87 -12.73 48.04 -41.25
N LYS A 88 -12.04 49.09 -41.72
CA LYS A 88 -10.95 49.85 -41.04
C LYS A 88 -11.19 51.38 -41.05
N LYS A 89 -10.59 52.15 -40.12
CA LYS A 89 -10.20 53.58 -40.33
C LYS A 89 -8.95 54.00 -39.51
N ARG A 90 -8.65 55.31 -39.36
CA ARG A 90 -7.24 55.79 -39.26
C ARG A 90 -7.04 57.20 -38.63
N LYS A 91 -6.31 57.26 -37.49
CA LYS A 91 -5.13 58.13 -37.15
C LYS A 91 -5.14 59.65 -37.54
N LYS A 92 -4.78 60.57 -36.58
CA LYS A 92 -3.52 61.40 -36.55
C LYS A 92 -3.60 62.90 -36.06
N LYS A 93 -2.72 63.29 -35.09
CA LYS A 93 -2.19 64.67 -34.74
C LYS A 93 -3.18 65.73 -34.16
N SER A 94 -2.80 66.91 -33.58
CA SER A 94 -1.67 67.50 -32.76
C SER A 94 -1.83 69.06 -32.70
N LYS A 95 -1.24 69.97 -31.89
CA LYS A 95 -0.05 70.06 -30.98
C LYS A 95 -0.11 71.41 -30.16
N GLY A 96 0.61 71.56 -29.02
CA GLY A 96 0.88 72.84 -28.31
C GLY A 96 2.20 72.81 -27.48
N LYS A 97 2.76 73.96 -26.99
CA LYS A 97 4.12 74.00 -26.33
C LYS A 97 4.43 75.31 -25.53
N LEU A 98 5.39 75.21 -24.56
CA LEU A 98 6.34 76.21 -23.95
C LEU A 98 6.06 76.60 -22.47
N GLY A 99 7.03 76.74 -21.55
CA GLY A 99 8.46 76.32 -21.55
C GLY A 99 9.38 76.94 -20.45
N GLN A 100 10.47 76.23 -20.06
CA GLN A 100 11.67 76.64 -19.24
C GLN A 100 11.45 77.02 -17.75
N GLY A 101 12.27 76.68 -16.73
CA GLY A 101 13.55 75.92 -16.54
C GLY A 101 13.71 75.50 -15.04
N GLN A 102 14.86 75.25 -14.36
CA GLN A 102 16.30 75.06 -14.69
C GLN A 102 17.14 74.63 -13.42
N ALA A 103 18.17 73.78 -13.59
CA ALA A 103 19.38 73.49 -12.74
C ALA A 103 19.32 72.84 -11.31
N ASP A 104 19.74 71.56 -11.23
CA ASP A 104 20.85 70.93 -10.46
C ASP A 104 21.23 71.29 -8.99
N PRO A 105 21.90 70.39 -8.23
CA PRO A 105 21.79 68.91 -8.15
C PRO A 105 21.97 68.30 -6.72
N GLN A 106 21.55 67.05 -6.49
CA GLN A 106 22.14 66.13 -5.47
C GLN A 106 21.74 64.67 -5.76
N ASP A 107 22.58 63.71 -5.35
CA ASP A 107 22.43 62.25 -5.51
C ASP A 107 21.80 61.58 -4.26
N ASP A 108 21.13 60.42 -4.45
CA ASP A 108 21.06 59.23 -3.54
C ASP A 108 19.82 58.33 -3.78
N GLY A 109 20.04 57.15 -4.39
CA GLY A 109 19.20 55.93 -4.27
C GLY A 109 17.82 55.87 -4.96
N PRO A 110 17.33 54.69 -5.43
CA PRO A 110 17.63 53.36 -4.88
C PRO A 110 17.91 52.23 -5.91
N ASP A 111 18.76 52.44 -6.91
CA ASP A 111 19.08 51.43 -7.95
C ASP A 111 19.81 50.15 -7.44
N GLU A 112 20.29 50.15 -6.19
CA GLU A 112 21.01 48.99 -5.62
C GLU A 112 20.11 47.81 -5.28
N ILE A 113 18.84 48.06 -4.92
CA ILE A 113 17.91 47.00 -4.48
C ILE A 113 17.54 46.10 -5.67
N ASP A 114 17.25 46.69 -6.83
CA ASP A 114 16.96 45.93 -8.05
C ASP A 114 18.21 45.23 -8.60
N LYS A 115 19.41 45.80 -8.39
CA LYS A 115 20.67 45.10 -8.66
C LYS A 115 20.86 43.88 -7.77
N ALA A 116 20.57 44.00 -6.47
CA ALA A 116 20.64 42.90 -5.52
C ALA A 116 19.60 41.82 -5.84
N LEU A 117 18.36 42.18 -6.19
CA LEU A 117 17.33 41.25 -6.64
C LEU A 117 17.74 40.48 -7.91
N ASN A 118 18.29 41.17 -8.92
CA ASN A 118 18.78 40.51 -10.13
C ASN A 118 19.98 39.59 -9.85
N GLN A 119 20.91 39.98 -8.97
CA GLN A 119 22.03 39.13 -8.56
C GLN A 119 21.57 37.91 -7.73
N LEU A 120 20.52 38.05 -6.91
CA LEU A 120 19.91 36.92 -6.19
C LEU A 120 19.18 35.97 -7.15
N ALA A 121 18.52 36.51 -8.18
CA ALA A 121 17.87 35.72 -9.22
C ALA A 121 18.89 34.91 -10.06
N THR A 122 20.07 35.47 -10.37
CA THR A 122 21.13 34.74 -11.08
C THR A 122 21.86 33.74 -10.19
N ASN A 123 22.16 34.08 -8.94
CA ASN A 123 22.89 33.19 -8.02
C ASN A 123 22.00 32.09 -7.41
N GLY A 124 20.70 32.33 -7.27
CA GLY A 124 19.73 31.33 -6.82
C GLY A 124 19.62 30.11 -7.74
N ALA A 125 19.95 30.26 -9.03
CA ALA A 125 20.06 29.15 -9.98
C ALA A 125 21.38 28.36 -9.86
N ALA A 126 22.42 28.95 -9.27
CA ALA A 126 23.77 28.36 -9.22
C ALA A 126 24.02 27.50 -7.96
N ALA A 127 23.26 27.69 -6.88
CA ALA A 127 23.53 27.08 -5.57
C ALA A 127 23.10 25.61 -5.40
N HIS A 128 22.41 25.01 -6.38
CA HIS A 128 22.00 23.58 -6.37
C HIS A 128 22.15 22.88 -7.73
N SER A 129 22.84 23.48 -8.71
CA SER A 129 23.26 22.78 -9.95
C SER A 129 24.58 22.04 -9.69
N GLY A 130 24.54 21.10 -8.74
CA GLY A 130 25.73 20.45 -8.13
C GLY A 130 26.03 19.02 -8.60
N THR A 131 25.22 18.46 -9.51
CA THR A 131 25.49 17.18 -10.16
C THR A 131 25.28 17.35 -11.66
N THR A 132 26.32 17.09 -12.46
CA THR A 132 26.24 17.20 -13.92
C THR A 132 25.33 16.13 -14.51
N SER A 133 24.37 16.52 -15.35
CA SER A 133 23.47 15.62 -16.10
C SER A 133 24.16 14.84 -17.23
N ALA A 134 25.37 14.33 -16.98
CA ALA A 134 26.17 13.54 -17.91
C ALA A 134 26.09 12.07 -17.51
N GLY A 135 25.30 11.27 -18.25
CA GLY A 135 25.16 9.82 -18.03
C GLY A 135 23.80 9.35 -17.51
N VAL A 136 22.81 10.23 -17.33
CA VAL A 136 21.45 9.79 -16.96
C VAL A 136 20.79 9.11 -18.16
N ASN A 137 20.43 7.83 -18.02
CA ASN A 137 19.85 7.03 -19.10
C ASN A 137 18.50 7.59 -19.56
N GLU A 138 18.39 7.98 -20.84
CA GLU A 138 17.21 8.63 -21.40
C GLU A 138 15.96 7.74 -21.33
N ALA A 139 16.11 6.43 -21.55
CA ALA A 139 15.02 5.47 -21.43
C ALA A 139 14.47 5.39 -19.99
N ALA A 140 15.36 5.43 -18.98
CA ALA A 140 14.94 5.43 -17.57
C ALA A 140 14.24 6.74 -17.18
N ASN A 141 14.67 7.88 -17.72
CA ASN A 141 13.97 9.16 -17.57
C ASN A 141 12.57 9.13 -18.20
N GLU A 142 12.42 8.52 -19.38
CA GLU A 142 11.11 8.32 -20.03
C GLU A 142 10.22 7.40 -19.17
N THR A 143 10.74 6.25 -18.72
CA THR A 143 10.02 5.31 -17.84
C THR A 143 9.55 6.00 -16.55
N ASN A 144 10.42 6.75 -15.88
CA ASN A 144 10.07 7.56 -14.70
C ASN A 144 8.95 8.55 -15.00
N ARG A 145 9.02 9.26 -16.13
CA ARG A 145 8.02 10.27 -16.52
C ARG A 145 6.66 9.66 -16.87
N LEU A 146 6.63 8.44 -17.41
CA LEU A 146 5.42 7.69 -17.70
C LEU A 146 4.79 7.06 -16.44
N LEU A 147 5.62 6.71 -15.46
CA LEU A 147 5.21 6.22 -14.13
C LEU A 147 5.10 7.33 -13.07
N ALA A 148 5.05 8.59 -13.49
CA ALA A 148 4.72 9.72 -12.61
C ALA A 148 3.27 9.61 -12.10
N ILE A 149 3.07 9.93 -10.82
CA ILE A 149 1.80 9.73 -10.10
C ILE A 149 1.16 11.07 -9.75
N ASP A 150 -0.09 11.28 -10.17
CA ASP A 150 -0.92 12.42 -9.77
C ASP A 150 -1.64 12.08 -8.45
N THR A 151 -1.20 12.71 -7.35
CA THR A 151 -1.80 12.53 -6.03
C THR A 151 -3.29 12.91 -5.97
N SER A 152 -3.78 13.76 -6.88
CA SER A 152 -5.21 14.09 -6.95
C SER A 152 -6.06 12.92 -7.44
N HIS A 153 -5.48 12.00 -8.21
CA HIS A 153 -6.16 10.80 -8.71
C HIS A 153 -6.11 9.61 -7.74
N LEU A 154 -5.24 9.64 -6.73
CA LEU A 154 -5.21 8.63 -5.64
C LEU A 154 -6.41 8.71 -4.69
N HIS A 155 -7.10 9.85 -4.63
CA HIS A 155 -8.26 10.06 -3.75
C HIS A 155 -9.58 9.73 -4.45
N ALA A 156 -10.25 8.65 -4.04
CA ALA A 156 -11.52 8.21 -4.62
C ALA A 156 -12.63 9.27 -4.58
N GLN A 157 -12.67 10.11 -3.54
CA GLN A 157 -13.61 11.24 -3.44
C GLN A 157 -13.51 12.22 -4.63
N ASN A 158 -12.33 12.40 -5.23
CA ASN A 158 -12.16 13.27 -6.41
C ASN A 158 -12.76 12.63 -7.68
N GLU A 159 -12.67 11.30 -7.82
CA GLU A 159 -13.34 10.59 -8.91
C GLU A 159 -14.87 10.59 -8.71
N MET A 160 -15.37 10.32 -7.51
CA MET A 160 -16.81 10.40 -7.21
C MET A 160 -17.36 11.80 -7.49
N ARG A 161 -16.65 12.86 -7.08
CA ARG A 161 -17.02 14.27 -7.37
C ARG A 161 -17.06 14.60 -8.86
N ARG A 162 -16.27 13.90 -9.67
CA ARG A 162 -16.22 14.05 -11.13
C ARG A 162 -17.30 13.23 -11.85
N LEU A 163 -17.67 12.07 -11.31
CA LEU A 163 -18.68 11.17 -11.91
C LEU A 163 -20.11 11.58 -11.57
N PHE A 164 -20.37 12.04 -10.34
CA PHE A 164 -21.72 12.25 -9.80
C PHE A 164 -21.99 13.69 -9.32
N GLY A 165 -21.04 14.62 -9.49
CA GLY A 165 -21.13 15.97 -8.96
C GLY A 165 -20.89 16.04 -7.44
N ARG A 166 -21.32 17.13 -6.79
CA ARG A 166 -21.09 17.33 -5.34
C ARG A 166 -22.13 16.64 -4.45
N ALA A 167 -23.42 16.79 -4.78
CA ALA A 167 -24.55 16.34 -3.94
C ALA A 167 -24.52 14.83 -3.64
N ALA A 168 -24.03 14.02 -4.58
CA ALA A 168 -23.94 12.57 -4.42
C ALA A 168 -22.86 12.08 -3.43
N LEU A 169 -22.05 12.99 -2.86
CA LEU A 169 -21.13 12.64 -1.76
C LEU A 169 -21.66 13.04 -0.39
N GLU A 170 -22.46 14.10 -0.32
CA GLU A 170 -23.09 14.53 0.93
C GLU A 170 -23.98 13.39 1.46
N GLN A 171 -24.76 12.74 0.58
CA GLN A 171 -25.50 11.52 0.90
C GLN A 171 -24.62 10.32 1.35
N GLN A 172 -23.37 10.19 0.87
CA GLN A 172 -22.49 9.09 1.28
C GLN A 172 -21.83 9.32 2.65
N ASP A 173 -21.76 10.57 3.12
CA ASP A 173 -21.38 10.91 4.48
C ASP A 173 -22.62 10.91 5.42
N ASP A 174 -23.84 11.19 4.91
CA ASP A 174 -25.12 11.18 5.65
C ASP A 174 -25.79 9.79 5.83
N ASP A 175 -25.51 8.81 4.95
CA ASP A 175 -26.07 7.44 5.02
C ASP A 175 -25.54 6.62 6.21
N GLU A 176 -24.54 7.11 6.95
CA GLU A 176 -24.08 6.49 8.20
C GLU A 176 -24.99 6.93 9.37
N PRO A 177 -25.74 6.01 10.02
CA PRO A 177 -26.82 6.39 10.92
C PRO A 177 -26.31 7.25 12.09
N PRO A 178 -26.81 8.49 12.26
CA PRO A 178 -26.25 9.44 13.21
C PRO A 178 -26.33 8.91 14.63
N ALA A 179 -25.21 8.96 15.34
CA ALA A 179 -25.08 8.41 16.68
C ALA A 179 -26.12 9.03 17.63
N ALA A 180 -27.08 8.22 18.06
CA ALA A 180 -28.23 8.69 18.82
C ALA A 180 -27.82 9.30 20.17
N ASN A 181 -27.92 10.62 20.29
CA ASN A 181 -27.70 11.39 21.52
C ASN A 181 -28.83 11.15 22.55
N GLN A 182 -28.98 9.91 23.02
CA GLN A 182 -29.92 9.55 24.08
C GLN A 182 -29.32 9.88 25.46
N ALA A 183 -29.47 11.14 25.84
CA ALA A 183 -29.17 11.59 27.19
C ALA A 183 -30.21 11.05 28.21
N VAL A 184 -29.71 10.39 29.26
CA VAL A 184 -30.35 10.20 30.57
C VAL A 184 -31.71 9.46 30.60
N GLY A 185 -31.68 8.15 30.90
CA GLY A 185 -32.81 7.48 31.56
C GLY A 185 -32.97 5.97 31.31
N GLY A 186 -33.08 5.17 32.38
CA GLY A 186 -33.56 3.79 32.32
C GLY A 186 -32.52 2.70 32.63
N ASN A 187 -32.77 1.87 33.65
CA ASN A 187 -31.80 0.92 34.18
C ASN A 187 -31.79 -0.46 33.47
N ARG A 188 -30.61 -1.10 33.49
CA ARG A 188 -30.38 -2.57 33.40
C ARG A 188 -30.77 -3.35 32.14
N ARG A 189 -31.56 -2.85 31.18
CA ARG A 189 -31.92 -3.65 29.98
C ARG A 189 -30.87 -3.64 28.86
N GLN A 190 -30.06 -2.58 28.73
CA GLN A 190 -29.01 -2.45 27.71
C GLN A 190 -27.86 -3.47 27.85
N GLN A 191 -27.61 -3.99 29.06
CA GLN A 191 -26.42 -4.81 29.34
C GLN A 191 -26.42 -6.19 28.65
N ARG A 192 -27.55 -6.62 28.05
CA ARG A 192 -27.64 -7.80 27.16
C ARG A 192 -27.56 -7.49 25.66
N HIS A 193 -27.51 -6.22 25.26
CA HIS A 193 -27.40 -5.83 23.83
C HIS A 193 -25.98 -5.34 23.45
N ALA A 194 -25.12 -5.08 24.44
CA ALA A 194 -23.69 -4.81 24.21
C ALA A 194 -22.94 -5.96 23.50
N GLN A 195 -23.50 -7.17 23.50
CA GLN A 195 -22.93 -8.36 22.85
C GLN A 195 -23.19 -8.42 21.32
N GLN A 196 -23.84 -7.40 20.75
CA GLN A 196 -24.10 -7.27 19.31
C GLN A 196 -23.77 -5.87 18.78
N MET A 197 -22.77 -5.23 19.38
CA MET A 197 -22.17 -3.99 18.87
C MET A 197 -21.27 -4.35 17.67
N GLY A 198 -21.65 -3.92 16.46
CA GLY A 198 -20.92 -4.27 15.23
C GLY A 198 -19.47 -3.76 15.22
N LEU A 199 -18.61 -4.40 14.41
CA LEU A 199 -17.17 -4.14 14.37
C LEU A 199 -16.82 -2.65 14.17
N ALA A 200 -17.53 -1.95 13.28
CA ALA A 200 -17.41 -0.50 13.09
C ALA A 200 -17.59 0.32 14.39
N HIS A 201 -18.57 -0.03 15.22
CA HIS A 201 -18.81 0.67 16.49
C HIS A 201 -17.73 0.35 17.53
N ALA A 202 -17.16 -0.86 17.50
CA ALA A 202 -16.06 -1.25 18.38
C ALA A 202 -14.71 -0.61 18.01
N LEU A 203 -14.56 -0.06 16.80
CA LEU A 203 -13.29 0.49 16.27
C LEU A 203 -13.29 2.01 16.04
N ARG A 204 -14.45 2.67 16.12
CA ARG A 204 -14.56 4.13 16.26
C ARG A 204 -13.81 4.63 17.48
N GLY A 205 -13.39 5.89 17.47
CA GLY A 205 -12.78 6.53 18.63
C GLY A 205 -13.74 6.53 19.82
N GLN A 206 -13.39 5.79 20.90
CA GLN A 206 -14.02 6.00 22.19
C GLN A 206 -13.81 7.47 22.58
N GLY A 207 -14.90 8.24 22.52
CA GLY A 207 -14.82 9.68 22.49
C GLY A 207 -14.28 10.24 23.80
N ASN A 208 -13.13 10.91 23.74
CA ASN A 208 -12.81 11.96 24.69
C ASN A 208 -13.81 13.10 24.45
N ALA A 209 -14.99 12.99 25.07
CA ALA A 209 -16.03 14.02 25.15
C ALA A 209 -15.52 15.20 26.01
N GLY A 210 -14.53 15.90 25.47
CA GLY A 210 -13.55 16.68 26.22
C GLY A 210 -13.14 17.98 25.55
N GLY A 211 -14.12 18.69 24.98
CA GLY A 211 -14.10 20.15 24.81
C GLY A 211 -12.99 20.80 23.96
N ARG A 212 -13.40 21.34 22.82
CA ARG A 212 -12.82 22.57 22.19
C ARG A 212 -11.39 22.49 21.64
N SER A 213 -10.72 21.34 21.70
CA SER A 213 -9.37 21.12 21.13
C SER A 213 -9.36 20.70 19.64
N GLY A 214 -10.51 20.32 19.09
CA GLY A 214 -10.63 19.63 17.79
C GLY A 214 -10.02 20.35 16.59
N GLY A 215 -10.01 21.69 16.55
CA GLY A 215 -9.58 22.45 15.35
C GLY A 215 -8.15 22.12 14.88
N LEU A 216 -7.17 22.07 15.79
CA LEU A 216 -5.78 21.75 15.42
C LEU A 216 -5.55 20.24 15.21
N ALA A 217 -6.27 19.38 15.94
CA ALA A 217 -6.18 17.94 15.79
C ALA A 217 -6.79 17.45 14.45
N ALA A 218 -7.97 17.97 14.07
CA ALA A 218 -8.58 17.69 12.78
C ALA A 218 -7.78 18.29 11.61
N MET A 219 -7.09 19.42 11.81
CA MET A 219 -6.12 19.92 10.82
C MET A 219 -4.89 19.00 10.66
N ALA A 220 -4.50 18.23 11.69
CA ALA A 220 -3.43 17.23 11.58
C ALA A 220 -3.87 15.92 10.90
N LEU A 221 -5.18 15.69 10.73
CA LEU A 221 -5.74 14.60 9.91
C LEU A 221 -5.83 14.97 8.42
N ARG A 222 -5.81 16.27 8.09
CA ARG A 222 -5.96 16.80 6.73
C ARG A 222 -4.58 17.13 6.13
N ARG A 223 -4.41 16.91 4.81
CA ARG A 223 -3.14 16.95 4.04
C ARG A 223 -2.27 15.68 4.15
N ASN A 224 -2.90 14.51 4.05
CA ASN A 224 -2.21 13.25 3.74
C ASN A 224 -1.95 13.13 2.23
N ILE A 225 -0.96 12.33 1.80
CA ILE A 225 -0.68 12.05 0.38
C ILE A 225 -1.61 10.99 -0.23
N PHE A 226 -2.03 9.98 0.55
CA PHE A 226 -2.76 8.82 0.05
C PHE A 226 -4.26 8.94 0.30
N ILE A 227 -4.65 9.15 1.56
CA ILE A 227 -6.03 9.13 2.06
C ILE A 227 -6.19 10.23 3.10
N GLN A 228 -7.14 11.15 2.96
CA GLN A 228 -7.38 12.17 3.97
C GLN A 228 -7.99 11.55 5.23
N GLY A 229 -7.55 11.99 6.41
CA GLY A 229 -8.04 11.45 7.68
C GLY A 229 -9.46 11.91 7.99
N LYS A 230 -10.30 10.95 8.40
CA LYS A 230 -11.71 11.14 8.75
C LYS A 230 -11.88 11.56 10.23
N GLU A 231 -13.02 12.13 10.61
CA GLU A 231 -13.18 12.80 11.91
C GLU A 231 -13.58 11.86 13.05
N GLU A 232 -14.15 10.71 12.72
CA GLU A 232 -14.51 9.59 13.59
C GLU A 232 -13.32 8.69 13.97
N TRP A 233 -12.17 8.85 13.30
CA TRP A 233 -10.95 8.10 13.57
C TRP A 233 -10.26 8.54 14.87
N PRO A 234 -9.88 7.60 15.78
CA PRO A 234 -9.14 7.89 17.01
C PRO A 234 -7.96 8.85 16.82
N ILE A 235 -7.95 9.95 17.58
CA ILE A 235 -6.85 10.94 17.58
C ILE A 235 -5.68 10.34 18.38
N ALA A 236 -4.74 9.72 17.67
CA ALA A 236 -3.54 9.10 18.24
C ALA A 236 -2.31 9.31 17.33
N THR A 237 -1.12 9.12 17.90
CA THR A 237 0.18 9.29 17.23
C THR A 237 0.38 8.28 16.08
N GLY A 238 1.48 8.40 15.34
CA GLY A 238 1.82 7.49 14.23
C GLY A 238 2.27 6.07 14.64
N GLY A 239 2.00 5.62 15.88
CA GLY A 239 2.32 4.27 16.38
C GLY A 239 3.81 3.91 16.50
N GLY A 240 4.71 4.73 15.96
CA GLY A 240 6.15 4.42 15.85
C GLY A 240 6.59 3.97 14.44
N LEU A 241 5.69 4.03 13.46
CA LEU A 241 6.00 3.92 12.03
C LEU A 241 6.64 5.23 11.53
N GLY A 242 7.75 5.11 10.82
CA GLY A 242 8.42 6.21 10.12
C GLY A 242 8.94 5.77 8.75
N MET A 243 9.62 6.66 8.02
CA MET A 243 10.18 6.36 6.71
C MET A 243 11.48 7.12 6.47
N GLU A 244 12.48 6.43 5.93
CA GLU A 244 13.83 6.94 5.70
C GLU A 244 14.23 6.84 4.23
N ILE A 245 15.24 7.64 3.83
CA ILE A 245 15.96 7.45 2.56
C ILE A 245 17.03 6.39 2.80
N GLU A 246 17.01 5.33 1.99
CA GLU A 246 18.04 4.27 1.99
C GLU A 246 19.14 4.57 0.98
N GLU A 247 18.79 5.03 -0.22
CA GLU A 247 19.73 5.30 -1.31
C GLU A 247 19.27 6.50 -2.17
N LYS A 248 20.21 7.28 -2.69
CA LYS A 248 19.97 8.25 -3.77
C LYS A 248 20.83 7.85 -4.97
N ARG A 249 20.20 7.42 -6.05
CA ARG A 249 20.88 6.85 -7.22
C ARG A 249 21.31 7.94 -8.21
N SER A 250 22.29 7.61 -9.04
CA SER A 250 22.84 8.50 -10.08
C SER A 250 21.85 8.81 -11.21
N ASP A 251 20.81 7.98 -11.39
CA ASP A 251 19.69 8.24 -12.31
C ASP A 251 18.67 9.26 -11.76
N GLY A 252 18.86 9.72 -10.52
CA GLY A 252 17.94 10.63 -9.82
C GLY A 252 16.77 9.95 -9.13
N THR A 253 16.66 8.61 -9.17
CA THR A 253 15.71 7.86 -8.34
C THR A 253 16.20 7.79 -6.90
N VAL A 254 15.26 7.61 -5.97
CA VAL A 254 15.56 7.54 -4.53
C VAL A 254 14.86 6.32 -3.95
N LEU A 255 15.67 5.43 -3.38
CA LEU A 255 15.19 4.28 -2.61
C LEU A 255 14.86 4.75 -1.20
N TYR A 256 13.68 4.38 -0.75
CA TYR A 256 13.22 4.61 0.62
C TYR A 256 12.93 3.27 1.31
N ARG A 257 12.73 3.34 2.62
CA ARG A 257 12.26 2.22 3.45
C ARG A 257 11.34 2.73 4.56
N PHE A 258 10.28 2.00 4.86
CA PHE A 258 9.57 2.18 6.13
C PHE A 258 10.41 1.62 7.29
N VAL A 259 10.26 2.21 8.47
CA VAL A 259 11.01 1.85 9.68
C VAL A 259 10.08 1.77 10.88
N HIS A 260 10.26 0.74 11.71
CA HIS A 260 9.51 0.51 12.93
C HIS A 260 10.40 0.82 14.14
N ASN A 261 10.02 1.81 14.95
CA ASN A 261 10.72 2.10 16.21
C ASN A 261 10.42 1.03 17.29
N ARG A 262 11.05 1.11 18.46
CA ARG A 262 10.86 0.13 19.55
C ARG A 262 9.39 -0.04 19.96
N MET A 263 8.64 1.05 20.14
CA MET A 263 7.21 0.98 20.49
C MET A 263 6.40 0.22 19.43
N TYR A 264 6.72 0.40 18.14
CA TYR A 264 6.06 -0.35 17.06
C TYR A 264 6.48 -1.83 17.08
N GLN A 265 7.77 -2.13 17.31
CA GLN A 265 8.27 -3.51 17.43
C GLN A 265 7.59 -4.26 18.60
N ASP A 266 7.36 -3.59 19.73
CA ASP A 266 6.67 -4.16 20.89
C ASP A 266 5.19 -4.50 20.58
N VAL A 267 4.53 -3.68 19.75
CA VAL A 267 3.17 -3.94 19.26
C VAL A 267 3.14 -5.02 18.17
N GLN A 268 4.17 -5.09 17.32
CA GLN A 268 4.35 -6.18 16.34
C GLN A 268 4.44 -7.54 17.04
N SER A 269 5.23 -7.63 18.12
CA SER A 269 5.34 -8.85 18.92
C SER A 269 4.00 -9.25 19.55
N GLN A 270 3.20 -8.29 20.01
CA GLN A 270 1.84 -8.55 20.52
C GLN A 270 0.90 -9.03 19.41
N PHE A 271 0.98 -8.43 18.22
CA PHE A 271 0.22 -8.86 17.04
C PHE A 271 0.53 -10.31 16.66
N GLU A 272 1.81 -10.70 16.66
CA GLU A 272 2.22 -12.09 16.41
C GLU A 272 1.60 -13.05 17.44
N THR A 273 1.71 -12.76 18.74
CA THR A 273 1.06 -13.56 19.80
C THR A 273 -0.47 -13.56 19.73
N CYS A 274 -1.11 -12.57 19.08
CA CYS A 274 -2.53 -12.61 18.76
C CYS A 274 -2.83 -13.56 17.59
N VAL A 275 -2.08 -13.46 16.48
CA VAL A 275 -2.23 -14.35 15.31
C VAL A 275 -1.96 -15.82 15.67
N GLU A 276 -0.93 -16.09 16.47
CA GLU A 276 -0.56 -17.43 16.97
C GLU A 276 -1.63 -18.07 17.88
N SER A 277 -2.59 -17.29 18.39
CA SER A 277 -3.70 -17.80 19.20
C SER A 277 -5.00 -18.06 18.41
N MET A 278 -5.02 -17.69 17.13
CA MET A 278 -6.18 -17.82 16.22
C MET A 278 -7.51 -17.22 16.74
N ASP A 279 -7.46 -16.26 17.66
CA ASP A 279 -8.64 -15.54 18.19
C ASP A 279 -8.78 -14.13 17.57
N PRO A 280 -9.77 -13.90 16.68
CA PRO A 280 -10.09 -12.59 16.12
C PRO A 280 -10.31 -11.50 17.19
N ASN A 281 -10.90 -11.83 18.34
CA ASN A 281 -11.23 -10.84 19.36
C ASN A 281 -9.97 -10.22 19.99
N ARG A 282 -8.87 -10.98 20.08
CA ARG A 282 -7.58 -10.45 20.56
C ARG A 282 -6.97 -9.44 19.58
N LEU A 283 -7.16 -9.65 18.27
CA LEU A 283 -6.74 -8.68 17.24
C LEU A 283 -7.58 -7.40 17.29
N VAL A 284 -8.90 -7.51 17.51
CA VAL A 284 -9.79 -6.34 17.70
C VAL A 284 -9.42 -5.57 18.97
N GLN A 285 -9.16 -6.25 20.08
CA GLN A 285 -8.69 -5.61 21.33
C GLN A 285 -7.33 -4.94 21.16
N LEU A 286 -6.37 -5.58 20.47
CA LEU A 286 -5.07 -4.99 20.18
C LEU A 286 -5.22 -3.74 19.30
N LEU A 287 -6.15 -3.76 18.33
CA LEU A 287 -6.44 -2.62 17.48
C LEU A 287 -7.07 -1.46 18.24
N GLN A 288 -7.96 -1.71 19.21
CA GLN A 288 -8.53 -0.64 20.05
C GLN A 288 -7.45 0.15 20.82
N HIS A 289 -6.39 -0.54 21.27
CA HIS A 289 -5.28 0.10 22.01
C HIS A 289 -4.21 0.69 21.08
N ASN A 290 -3.97 0.07 19.92
CA ASN A 290 -2.95 0.48 18.95
C ASN A 290 -3.58 0.75 17.57
N PRO A 291 -4.42 1.78 17.44
CA PRO A 291 -5.41 1.86 16.35
C PRO A 291 -4.82 2.34 15.01
N TYR A 292 -3.50 2.43 14.91
CA TYR A 292 -2.77 2.75 13.69
C TYR A 292 -1.62 1.76 13.41
N HIS A 293 -1.59 0.59 14.06
CA HIS A 293 -0.64 -0.48 13.78
C HIS A 293 -1.04 -1.22 12.48
N ILE A 294 -0.15 -1.27 11.50
CA ILE A 294 -0.50 -1.68 10.13
C ILE A 294 -0.90 -3.14 10.06
N SER A 295 -0.12 -4.07 10.63
CA SER A 295 -0.43 -5.51 10.53
C SER A 295 -1.78 -5.84 11.15
N THR A 296 -2.15 -5.18 12.25
CA THR A 296 -3.45 -5.37 12.90
C THR A 296 -4.60 -4.77 12.08
N LEU A 297 -4.42 -3.57 11.50
CA LEU A 297 -5.40 -2.99 10.56
C LEU A 297 -5.62 -3.93 9.36
N LEU A 298 -4.54 -4.44 8.76
CA LEU A 298 -4.60 -5.36 7.64
C LEU A 298 -5.30 -6.68 8.00
N GLN A 299 -5.00 -7.26 9.17
CA GLN A 299 -5.61 -8.53 9.58
C GLN A 299 -7.08 -8.38 9.99
N VAL A 300 -7.46 -7.29 10.66
CA VAL A 300 -8.87 -7.03 11.00
C VAL A 300 -9.68 -6.61 9.76
N SER A 301 -9.08 -5.91 8.78
CA SER A 301 -9.73 -5.63 7.49
C SER A 301 -10.03 -6.90 6.68
N GLU A 302 -9.19 -7.93 6.82
CA GLU A 302 -9.37 -9.25 6.19
C GLU A 302 -10.47 -10.05 6.89
N ILE A 303 -10.56 -9.98 8.22
CA ILE A 303 -11.67 -10.57 9.01
C ILE A 303 -13.00 -9.91 8.59
N ALA A 304 -13.07 -8.57 8.57
CA ALA A 304 -14.25 -7.83 8.12
C ALA A 304 -14.68 -8.19 6.68
N LYS A 305 -13.72 -8.38 5.77
CA LYS A 305 -13.97 -8.86 4.39
C LYS A 305 -14.63 -10.24 4.38
N GLN A 306 -14.20 -11.14 5.25
CA GLN A 306 -14.75 -12.50 5.37
C GLN A 306 -16.16 -12.51 6.00
N GLU A 307 -16.42 -11.60 6.94
CA GLU A 307 -17.75 -11.31 7.50
C GLU A 307 -18.69 -10.56 6.52
N ARG A 308 -18.18 -10.18 5.33
CA ARG A 308 -18.84 -9.37 4.28
C ARG A 308 -19.11 -7.90 4.65
N ASP A 309 -18.51 -7.40 5.73
CA ASP A 309 -18.48 -5.98 6.06
C ASP A 309 -17.40 -5.27 5.22
N HIS A 310 -17.71 -5.08 3.93
CA HIS A 310 -16.85 -4.40 2.98
C HIS A 310 -16.67 -2.90 3.30
N SER A 311 -17.59 -2.32 4.08
CA SER A 311 -17.54 -0.97 4.65
C SER A 311 -16.42 -0.83 5.68
N THR A 312 -16.47 -1.60 6.78
CA THR A 312 -15.41 -1.60 7.81
C THR A 312 -14.09 -2.10 7.26
N SER A 313 -14.10 -3.11 6.37
CA SER A 313 -12.89 -3.55 5.66
C SER A 313 -12.25 -2.39 4.86
N GLY A 314 -13.06 -1.61 4.14
CA GLY A 314 -12.61 -0.43 3.40
C GLY A 314 -12.03 0.67 4.30
N ASP A 315 -12.72 1.00 5.40
CA ASP A 315 -12.25 2.01 6.35
C ASP A 315 -10.88 1.65 6.97
N LEU A 316 -10.71 0.39 7.38
CA LEU A 316 -9.46 -0.08 7.98
C LEU A 316 -8.28 -0.06 6.98
N LEU A 317 -8.55 -0.24 5.69
CA LEU A 317 -7.55 -0.10 4.61
C LEU A 317 -7.23 1.37 4.34
N GLU A 318 -8.25 2.22 4.25
CA GLU A 318 -8.11 3.69 4.16
C GLU A 318 -7.27 4.24 5.33
N ARG A 319 -7.48 3.69 6.52
CA ARG A 319 -6.77 4.03 7.75
C ARG A 319 -5.33 3.53 7.82
N ALA A 320 -5.04 2.36 7.23
CA ALA A 320 -3.67 1.87 7.08
C ALA A 320 -2.88 2.77 6.11
N LEU A 321 -3.46 3.09 4.96
CA LEU A 321 -2.86 3.98 3.97
C LEU A 321 -2.70 5.42 4.50
N PHE A 322 -3.66 5.94 5.27
CA PHE A 322 -3.48 7.20 6.01
C PHE A 322 -2.28 7.14 6.97
N SER A 323 -2.08 6.03 7.68
CA SER A 323 -0.97 5.86 8.62
C SER A 323 0.38 5.84 7.93
N PHE A 324 0.52 5.12 6.81
CA PHE A 324 1.68 5.24 5.93
C PHE A 324 1.89 6.68 5.45
N GLY A 325 0.83 7.36 5.01
CA GLY A 325 0.88 8.74 4.52
C GLY A 325 1.22 9.81 5.58
N ARG A 326 1.16 9.46 6.88
CA ARG A 326 1.73 10.27 7.98
C ARG A 326 3.20 9.96 8.24
N ALA A 327 3.66 8.76 7.91
CA ALA A 327 5.02 8.30 8.12
C ALA A 327 5.98 8.65 6.98
N VAL A 328 5.48 9.01 5.79
CA VAL A 328 6.33 9.23 4.61
C VAL A 328 7.38 10.33 4.79
N HIS A 329 8.57 10.11 4.23
CA HIS A 329 9.63 11.11 4.21
C HIS A 329 9.22 12.35 3.39
N SER A 330 9.62 13.55 3.80
CA SER A 330 9.17 14.81 3.21
C SER A 330 9.41 14.96 1.70
N THR A 331 10.45 14.32 1.17
CA THR A 331 10.77 14.28 -0.27
C THR A 331 10.00 13.23 -1.06
N PHE A 332 9.36 12.26 -0.40
CA PHE A 332 8.70 11.13 -1.07
C PHE A 332 7.57 11.60 -1.99
N ALA A 333 6.71 12.51 -1.52
CA ALA A 333 5.59 13.03 -2.30
C ALA A 333 6.04 13.67 -3.62
N LYS A 334 7.13 14.46 -3.60
CA LYS A 334 7.74 15.02 -4.80
C LYS A 334 8.27 13.93 -5.72
N ASN A 335 9.05 12.99 -5.17
CA ASN A 335 9.69 11.95 -5.98
C ASN A 335 8.67 10.97 -6.58
N LEU A 336 7.55 10.72 -5.91
CA LEU A 336 6.44 9.93 -6.44
C LEU A 336 5.74 10.65 -7.60
N GLY A 337 5.52 11.96 -7.46
CA GLY A 337 5.03 12.83 -8.56
C GLY A 337 5.99 12.96 -9.75
N GLU A 338 7.28 12.65 -9.57
CA GLU A 338 8.27 12.53 -10.65
C GLU A 338 8.50 11.08 -11.12
N GLY A 339 7.79 10.08 -10.56
CA GLY A 339 7.96 8.65 -10.86
C GLY A 339 9.32 8.05 -10.44
N LYS A 340 10.02 8.74 -9.53
CA LYS A 340 11.40 8.48 -9.07
C LYS A 340 11.50 7.88 -7.67
N ALA A 341 10.39 7.74 -6.97
CA ALA A 341 10.38 7.05 -5.68
C ALA A 341 10.49 5.53 -5.90
N ARG A 342 11.30 4.85 -5.07
CA ARG A 342 11.42 3.39 -5.04
C ARG A 342 11.29 2.86 -3.61
N LEU A 343 10.81 1.63 -3.48
CA LEU A 343 10.80 0.86 -2.23
C LEU A 343 11.31 -0.55 -2.54
N ASP A 344 12.10 -1.13 -1.64
CA ASP A 344 12.58 -2.52 -1.78
C ASP A 344 11.54 -3.51 -1.22
N PHE A 345 11.02 -4.42 -2.07
CA PHE A 345 10.02 -5.42 -1.69
C PHE A 345 10.56 -6.51 -0.74
N ARG A 346 11.87 -6.65 -0.60
CA ARG A 346 12.49 -7.63 0.30
C ARG A 346 12.34 -7.26 1.76
N ARG A 347 12.05 -5.99 2.08
CA ARG A 347 11.80 -5.50 3.45
C ARG A 347 10.34 -5.77 3.87
N PRO A 348 10.05 -6.50 4.97
CA PRO A 348 8.69 -6.75 5.45
C PRO A 348 7.86 -5.47 5.65
N GLU A 349 8.48 -4.44 6.22
CA GLU A 349 7.89 -3.13 6.54
C GLU A 349 7.44 -2.39 5.26
N ASN A 350 8.15 -2.64 4.15
CA ASN A 350 7.74 -2.17 2.83
C ASN A 350 6.58 -3.00 2.26
N ARG A 351 6.59 -4.34 2.40
CA ARG A 351 5.54 -5.22 1.83
C ARG A 351 4.15 -4.93 2.37
N GLU A 352 4.02 -4.52 3.62
CA GLU A 352 2.74 -4.09 4.20
C GLU A 352 2.08 -2.95 3.40
N PHE A 353 2.87 -2.05 2.80
CA PHE A 353 2.35 -0.97 1.95
C PHE A 353 1.75 -1.49 0.64
N TRP A 354 2.40 -2.46 -0.02
CA TRP A 354 1.84 -3.11 -1.21
C TRP A 354 0.54 -3.86 -0.87
N LEU A 355 0.50 -4.58 0.24
CA LEU A 355 -0.69 -5.33 0.65
C LEU A 355 -1.87 -4.41 0.99
N ALA A 356 -1.62 -3.32 1.72
CA ALA A 356 -2.61 -2.28 2.00
C ALA A 356 -3.17 -1.67 0.71
N SER A 357 -2.27 -1.25 -0.19
CA SER A 357 -2.62 -0.63 -1.46
C SER A 357 -3.40 -1.57 -2.38
N TRP A 358 -2.99 -2.83 -2.50
CA TRP A 358 -3.68 -3.82 -3.33
C TRP A 358 -5.07 -4.17 -2.79
N ARG A 359 -5.20 -4.41 -1.48
CA ARG A 359 -6.52 -4.64 -0.87
C ARG A 359 -7.44 -3.42 -1.07
N TYR A 360 -6.91 -2.21 -0.96
CA TYR A 360 -7.66 -0.99 -1.27
C TYR A 360 -8.06 -0.90 -2.74
N MET A 361 -7.18 -1.26 -3.69
CA MET A 361 -7.52 -1.35 -5.12
C MET A 361 -8.68 -2.32 -5.39
N GLN A 362 -8.79 -3.43 -4.65
CA GLN A 362 -9.95 -4.33 -4.80
C GLN A 362 -11.23 -3.70 -4.24
N ASN A 363 -11.18 -3.04 -3.07
CA ASN A 363 -12.33 -2.29 -2.52
C ASN A 363 -12.79 -1.17 -3.46
N LEU A 364 -11.86 -0.39 -4.02
CA LEU A 364 -12.11 0.64 -5.03
C LEU A 364 -12.69 0.07 -6.34
N SER A 365 -12.30 -1.15 -6.73
CA SER A 365 -12.85 -1.83 -7.91
C SER A 365 -14.33 -2.19 -7.71
N MET A 366 -14.74 -2.56 -6.49
CA MET A 366 -16.15 -2.77 -6.13
C MET A 366 -16.96 -1.45 -6.19
N ARG A 367 -16.33 -0.31 -5.88
CA ARG A 367 -16.92 1.03 -5.97
C ARG A 367 -16.96 1.61 -7.39
N GLY A 368 -16.38 0.93 -8.39
CA GLY A 368 -16.32 1.41 -9.77
C GLY A 368 -15.41 2.62 -10.02
N THR A 369 -14.58 3.01 -9.04
CA THR A 369 -13.65 4.14 -9.11
C THR A 369 -12.38 3.79 -9.91
N TRP A 370 -12.57 3.47 -11.20
CA TRP A 370 -11.53 2.89 -12.04
C TRP A 370 -10.33 3.82 -12.29
N ARG A 371 -10.49 5.15 -12.35
CA ARG A 371 -9.34 6.06 -12.53
C ARG A 371 -8.47 6.05 -11.29
N THR A 372 -9.05 5.98 -10.11
CA THR A 372 -8.30 5.85 -8.86
C THR A 372 -7.64 4.47 -8.75
N VAL A 373 -8.32 3.37 -9.10
CA VAL A 373 -7.71 2.02 -9.16
C VAL A 373 -6.50 2.00 -10.11
N TYR A 374 -6.62 2.62 -11.29
CA TYR A 374 -5.52 2.70 -12.26
C TYR A 374 -4.33 3.52 -11.73
N GLU A 375 -4.58 4.62 -11.00
CA GLU A 375 -3.50 5.41 -10.40
C GLU A 375 -2.76 4.64 -9.29
N TRP A 376 -3.49 3.89 -8.45
CA TRP A 376 -2.89 3.02 -7.45
C TRP A 376 -2.11 1.84 -8.07
N ALA A 377 -2.57 1.31 -9.21
CA ALA A 377 -1.83 0.30 -9.97
C ALA A 377 -0.52 0.88 -10.56
N LYS A 378 -0.56 2.08 -11.15
CA LYS A 378 0.66 2.80 -11.58
C LYS A 378 1.59 3.10 -10.41
N LEU A 379 1.06 3.48 -9.25
CA LEU A 379 1.82 3.76 -8.04
C LEU A 379 2.63 2.53 -7.63
N LEU A 380 1.99 1.37 -7.45
CA LEU A 380 2.69 0.14 -7.04
C LEU A 380 3.72 -0.33 -8.07
N LEU A 381 3.49 -0.10 -9.37
CA LEU A 381 4.49 -0.38 -10.41
C LEU A 381 5.66 0.60 -10.36
N SER A 382 5.41 1.90 -10.07
CA SER A 382 6.46 2.92 -9.95
C SER A 382 7.45 2.66 -8.81
N LEU A 383 7.03 1.95 -7.76
CA LEU A 383 7.88 1.61 -6.61
C LEU A 383 8.99 0.62 -6.95
N SER A 384 8.74 -0.32 -7.88
CA SER A 384 9.74 -1.29 -8.36
C SER A 384 9.38 -1.76 -9.78
N PRO A 385 9.65 -0.94 -10.82
CA PRO A 385 9.13 -1.18 -12.17
C PRO A 385 9.81 -2.33 -12.91
N GLU A 386 11.04 -2.67 -12.53
CA GLU A 386 11.81 -3.79 -13.11
C GLU A 386 11.44 -5.13 -12.46
N ASP A 387 11.14 -5.13 -11.16
CA ASP A 387 10.79 -6.36 -10.45
C ASP A 387 9.29 -6.71 -10.60
N ASP A 388 8.39 -5.72 -10.53
CA ASP A 388 6.93 -5.91 -10.45
C ASP A 388 6.53 -7.06 -9.51
N PRO A 389 6.80 -6.95 -8.20
CA PRO A 389 6.61 -8.04 -7.23
C PRO A 389 5.15 -8.50 -7.10
N TYR A 390 4.21 -7.67 -7.55
CA TYR A 390 2.77 -7.94 -7.54
C TYR A 390 2.23 -8.26 -8.94
N ALA A 391 3.10 -8.46 -9.96
CA ALA A 391 2.74 -8.79 -11.35
C ALA A 391 1.58 -7.94 -11.90
N LEU A 392 1.62 -6.63 -11.65
CA LEU A 392 0.61 -5.64 -12.01
C LEU A 392 0.36 -5.61 -13.52
N TRP A 393 1.34 -5.96 -14.35
CA TRP A 393 1.15 -6.14 -15.80
C TRP A 393 0.09 -7.17 -16.20
N LEU A 394 -0.33 -8.07 -15.28
CA LEU A 394 -1.45 -9.00 -15.47
C LEU A 394 -2.85 -8.35 -15.32
N VAL A 395 -2.94 -7.06 -14.93
CA VAL A 395 -4.22 -6.39 -14.66
C VAL A 395 -4.27 -4.89 -15.03
N LEU A 396 -3.10 -4.24 -15.15
CA LEU A 396 -2.98 -2.80 -15.42
C LEU A 396 -3.74 -2.38 -16.69
N ASP A 397 -3.78 -3.26 -17.70
CA ASP A 397 -4.49 -3.06 -18.95
C ASP A 397 -6.02 -2.97 -18.76
N GLN A 398 -6.57 -3.76 -17.84
CA GLN A 398 -8.00 -3.76 -17.51
C GLN A 398 -8.40 -2.52 -16.71
N TYR A 399 -7.56 -2.09 -15.78
CA TYR A 399 -7.78 -0.83 -15.05
C TYR A 399 -7.67 0.39 -15.97
N ALA A 400 -6.73 0.39 -16.93
CA ALA A 400 -6.62 1.44 -17.95
C ALA A 400 -7.87 1.54 -18.85
N LEU A 401 -8.28 0.42 -19.45
CA LEU A 401 -9.40 0.38 -20.40
C LEU A 401 -10.75 0.70 -19.73
N ARG A 402 -10.95 0.31 -18.46
CA ARG A 402 -12.16 0.68 -17.69
C ARG A 402 -12.16 2.16 -17.27
N SER A 403 -10.99 2.74 -17.00
CA SER A 403 -10.83 4.16 -16.66
C SER A 403 -10.66 5.10 -17.88
N ARG A 404 -10.76 4.55 -19.10
CA ARG A 404 -10.57 5.27 -20.38
C ARG A 404 -9.21 5.97 -20.49
N GLN A 405 -8.18 5.42 -19.86
CA GLN A 405 -6.79 5.94 -19.91
C GLN A 405 -5.98 5.27 -21.04
N ASP A 406 -6.66 4.97 -22.16
CA ASP A 406 -6.14 4.21 -23.31
C ASP A 406 -4.79 4.76 -23.79
N LEU A 407 -4.64 6.08 -23.92
CA LEU A 407 -3.41 6.72 -24.38
C LEU A 407 -2.25 6.62 -23.37
N ASP A 408 -2.52 6.81 -22.07
CA ASP A 408 -1.49 6.68 -21.04
C ASP A 408 -0.97 5.24 -20.99
N TYR A 409 -1.88 4.26 -20.96
CA TYR A 409 -1.52 2.84 -21.03
C TYR A 409 -0.76 2.48 -22.31
N LEU A 410 -1.14 3.01 -23.48
CA LEU A 410 -0.40 2.80 -24.73
C LEU A 410 1.03 3.36 -24.68
N ASN A 411 1.26 4.44 -23.94
CA ASN A 411 2.60 5.00 -23.77
C ASN A 411 3.42 4.13 -22.79
N VAL A 412 2.89 3.84 -21.60
CA VAL A 412 3.59 3.02 -20.58
C VAL A 412 3.87 1.61 -21.11
N SER A 413 2.89 0.94 -21.72
CA SER A 413 3.01 -0.46 -22.18
C SER A 413 3.90 -0.67 -23.41
N ARG A 414 4.37 0.41 -24.05
CA ARG A 414 5.26 0.36 -25.22
C ARG A 414 6.63 0.98 -24.99
N ASN A 415 6.85 1.60 -23.83
CA ASN A 415 8.16 2.11 -23.45
C ASN A 415 9.22 0.99 -23.56
N ALA A 416 10.40 1.34 -24.06
CA ALA A 416 11.41 0.36 -24.46
C ALA A 416 11.83 -0.58 -23.32
N THR A 417 11.86 -0.08 -22.08
CA THR A 417 12.23 -0.81 -20.85
C THR A 417 11.38 -2.07 -20.64
N PHE A 418 10.08 -2.03 -20.93
CA PHE A 418 9.17 -3.16 -20.68
C PHE A 418 8.99 -4.09 -21.90
N ARG A 419 9.54 -3.73 -23.07
CA ARG A 419 9.31 -4.47 -24.32
C ARG A 419 9.68 -5.95 -24.23
N ALA A 420 10.75 -6.28 -23.48
CA ALA A 420 11.17 -7.67 -23.28
C ALA A 420 10.08 -8.49 -22.57
N VAL A 421 9.54 -7.97 -21.47
CA VAL A 421 8.49 -8.60 -20.65
C VAL A 421 7.18 -8.72 -21.43
N HIS A 422 6.81 -7.68 -22.18
CA HIS A 422 5.52 -7.64 -22.90
C HIS A 422 5.46 -8.53 -24.15
N ASN A 423 6.60 -9.01 -24.65
CA ASN A 423 6.65 -9.85 -25.86
C ASN A 423 5.77 -11.10 -25.73
N ASP A 424 5.68 -11.72 -24.56
CA ASP A 424 4.92 -12.96 -24.35
C ASP A 424 3.76 -12.79 -23.34
N MET A 425 3.35 -11.54 -23.09
CA MET A 425 2.12 -11.21 -22.36
C MET A 425 0.93 -11.01 -23.32
N PRO A 426 -0.04 -11.95 -23.37
CA PRO A 426 -1.14 -11.89 -24.32
C PRO A 426 -2.14 -10.79 -23.99
N ASN A 427 -2.42 -10.54 -22.69
CA ASN A 427 -3.32 -9.48 -22.25
C ASN A 427 -2.81 -8.11 -22.72
N VAL A 428 -1.52 -7.83 -22.55
CA VAL A 428 -0.91 -6.57 -22.93
C VAL A 428 -1.06 -6.31 -24.44
N GLN A 429 -0.77 -7.30 -25.28
CA GLN A 429 -0.85 -7.16 -26.75
C GLN A 429 -2.29 -7.06 -27.26
N LEU A 430 -3.23 -7.86 -26.74
CA LEU A 430 -4.65 -7.77 -27.10
C LEU A 430 -5.24 -6.41 -26.69
N SER A 431 -4.94 -5.96 -25.46
CA SER A 431 -5.42 -4.68 -24.92
C SER A 431 -4.75 -3.46 -25.58
N GLN A 432 -3.50 -3.55 -26.05
CA GLN A 432 -2.89 -2.51 -26.90
C GLN A 432 -3.61 -2.36 -28.26
N GLY A 433 -4.04 -3.47 -28.87
CA GLY A 433 -4.83 -3.43 -30.10
C GLY A 433 -6.18 -2.75 -29.90
N LEU A 434 -6.84 -3.05 -28.78
CA LEU A 434 -8.12 -2.44 -28.40
C LEU A 434 -7.99 -0.95 -28.05
N ALA A 435 -6.95 -0.56 -27.29
CA ALA A 435 -6.70 0.83 -26.91
C ALA A 435 -6.40 1.73 -28.12
N GLU A 436 -5.64 1.27 -29.13
CA GLU A 436 -5.43 2.05 -30.37
C GLU A 436 -6.71 2.19 -31.19
N TYR A 437 -7.57 1.17 -31.19
CA TYR A 437 -8.85 1.21 -31.90
C TYR A 437 -9.81 2.23 -31.26
N LYS A 438 -9.86 2.28 -29.92
CA LYS A 438 -10.63 3.26 -29.14
C LYS A 438 -10.04 4.67 -29.22
N GLY A 439 -8.70 4.79 -29.20
CA GLY A 439 -7.95 6.04 -29.39
C GLY A 439 -8.02 6.63 -30.81
N GLY A 440 -8.87 6.10 -31.70
CA GLY A 440 -9.14 6.64 -33.03
C GLY A 440 -8.25 6.09 -34.16
N ASN A 441 -7.12 5.46 -33.84
CA ASN A 441 -6.16 4.89 -34.81
C ASN A 441 -6.63 3.52 -35.34
N LYS A 442 -7.89 3.44 -35.79
CA LYS A 442 -8.60 2.18 -36.09
C LYS A 442 -7.82 1.20 -36.97
N GLY A 443 -7.13 1.69 -38.01
CA GLY A 443 -6.31 0.84 -38.89
C GLY A 443 -5.13 0.16 -38.17
N LYS A 444 -4.44 0.90 -37.29
CA LYS A 444 -3.32 0.39 -36.48
C LYS A 444 -3.81 -0.54 -35.36
N GLY A 445 -4.93 -0.19 -34.72
CA GLY A 445 -5.60 -1.07 -33.74
C GLY A 445 -6.02 -2.40 -34.35
N LYS A 446 -6.59 -2.40 -35.57
CA LYS A 446 -6.91 -3.60 -36.34
C LYS A 446 -5.67 -4.46 -36.63
N GLN A 447 -4.58 -3.86 -37.12
CA GLN A 447 -3.32 -4.58 -37.39
C GLN A 447 -2.74 -5.23 -36.12
N LEU A 448 -2.67 -4.49 -35.02
CA LEU A 448 -2.14 -4.98 -33.74
C LEU A 448 -3.00 -6.09 -33.15
N LEU A 449 -4.33 -5.93 -33.14
CA LEU A 449 -5.22 -6.98 -32.64
C LEU A 449 -5.15 -8.23 -33.53
N PHE A 450 -5.10 -8.08 -34.86
CA PHE A 450 -4.89 -9.22 -35.78
C PHE A 450 -3.59 -9.98 -35.47
N THR A 451 -2.51 -9.26 -35.18
CA THR A 451 -1.21 -9.86 -34.83
C THR A 451 -1.28 -10.59 -33.49
N ALA A 452 -1.90 -9.97 -32.48
CA ALA A 452 -2.06 -10.55 -31.14
C ALA A 452 -2.99 -11.78 -31.14
N VAL A 453 -4.09 -11.73 -31.90
CA VAL A 453 -5.05 -12.83 -32.06
C VAL A 453 -4.42 -14.03 -32.78
N GLY A 454 -3.64 -13.77 -33.84
CA GLY A 454 -2.87 -14.82 -34.52
C GLY A 454 -1.74 -15.41 -33.65
N ARG A 455 -1.11 -14.60 -32.80
CA ARG A 455 -0.03 -15.02 -31.89
C ARG A 455 -0.55 -15.85 -30.70
N PHE A 456 -1.70 -15.49 -30.12
CA PHE A 456 -2.24 -16.10 -28.89
C PHE A 456 -3.69 -16.63 -29.05
N PRO A 457 -3.98 -17.49 -30.04
CA PRO A 457 -5.37 -17.86 -30.38
C PRO A 457 -6.11 -18.61 -29.26
N TRP A 458 -5.42 -19.32 -28.36
CA TRP A 458 -6.05 -20.01 -27.23
C TRP A 458 -6.60 -19.06 -26.16
N VAL A 459 -5.93 -17.92 -25.92
CA VAL A 459 -6.43 -16.85 -25.03
C VAL A 459 -7.72 -16.26 -25.61
N VAL A 460 -7.75 -16.07 -26.93
CA VAL A 460 -8.91 -15.57 -27.66
C VAL A 460 -10.05 -16.60 -27.66
N ALA A 461 -9.76 -17.89 -27.86
CA ALA A 461 -10.74 -18.96 -27.74
C ALA A 461 -11.40 -19.00 -26.36
N ARG A 462 -10.61 -18.89 -25.29
CA ARG A 462 -11.12 -18.88 -23.91
C ARG A 462 -11.94 -17.62 -23.58
N LEU A 463 -11.56 -16.46 -24.13
CA LEU A 463 -12.34 -15.22 -24.05
C LEU A 463 -13.66 -15.32 -24.82
N MET A 464 -13.65 -15.85 -26.06
CA MET A 464 -14.87 -16.04 -26.85
C MET A 464 -15.85 -17.01 -26.18
N HIS A 465 -15.34 -18.05 -25.51
CA HIS A 465 -16.15 -18.94 -24.67
C HIS A 465 -16.80 -18.19 -23.48
N GLU A 466 -16.06 -17.36 -22.76
CA GLU A 466 -16.60 -16.53 -21.65
C GLU A 466 -17.68 -15.56 -22.13
N LEU A 467 -17.54 -15.04 -23.35
CA LEU A 467 -18.48 -14.11 -24.00
C LEU A 467 -19.63 -14.82 -24.74
N ASN A 468 -19.70 -16.16 -24.72
CA ASN A 468 -20.69 -16.98 -25.45
C ASN A 468 -20.71 -16.72 -26.97
N LEU A 469 -19.55 -16.45 -27.57
CA LEU A 469 -19.39 -16.17 -29.00
C LEU A 469 -18.93 -17.41 -29.77
N ASN A 470 -19.46 -17.60 -30.98
CA ASN A 470 -19.00 -18.64 -31.89
C ASN A 470 -17.58 -18.34 -32.41
N PRO A 471 -16.54 -19.16 -32.12
CA PRO A 471 -15.19 -18.96 -32.62
C PRO A 471 -15.09 -19.14 -34.14
N ALA A 472 -14.27 -18.31 -34.80
CA ALA A 472 -13.89 -18.54 -36.18
C ALA A 472 -13.03 -19.81 -36.33
N PRO A 473 -12.98 -20.47 -37.51
CA PRO A 473 -12.24 -21.74 -37.69
C PRO A 473 -10.74 -21.70 -37.34
N ALA A 474 -10.10 -20.52 -37.41
CA ALA A 474 -8.70 -20.33 -36.99
C ALA A 474 -8.51 -20.33 -35.46
N ILE A 475 -9.58 -20.10 -34.69
CA ILE A 475 -9.60 -19.98 -33.22
C ILE A 475 -10.29 -21.20 -32.57
N TRP A 476 -11.21 -21.86 -33.28
CA TRP A 476 -11.92 -23.05 -32.81
C TRP A 476 -10.96 -24.17 -32.38
N GLY A 477 -11.18 -24.72 -31.17
CA GLY A 477 -10.39 -25.83 -30.63
C GLY A 477 -8.91 -25.50 -30.34
N LYS A 478 -8.52 -24.22 -30.29
CA LYS A 478 -7.16 -23.82 -29.89
C LYS A 478 -7.07 -23.77 -28.36
N GLU A 479 -6.40 -24.75 -27.76
CA GLU A 479 -6.23 -24.85 -26.31
C GLU A 479 -4.83 -24.39 -25.85
N PRO A 480 -4.66 -23.96 -24.58
CA PRO A 480 -3.36 -23.59 -24.03
C PRO A 480 -2.45 -24.81 -23.89
N ARG A 481 -1.13 -24.65 -24.15
CA ARG A 481 -0.19 -25.78 -24.31
C ARG A 481 0.64 -26.05 -23.06
N THR A 482 0.67 -25.12 -22.11
CA THR A 482 1.33 -25.23 -20.80
C THR A 482 0.45 -24.62 -19.70
N GLU A 483 0.70 -25.00 -18.44
CA GLU A 483 -0.08 -24.47 -17.30
C GLU A 483 0.06 -22.94 -17.15
N LYS A 484 1.18 -22.34 -17.61
CA LYS A 484 1.36 -20.89 -17.66
C LYS A 484 0.48 -20.24 -18.74
N GLU A 485 0.46 -20.79 -19.95
CA GLU A 485 -0.45 -20.33 -21.03
C GLU A 485 -1.93 -20.44 -20.60
N LYS A 486 -2.28 -21.51 -19.87
CA LYS A 486 -3.61 -21.78 -19.31
C LYS A 486 -3.99 -20.78 -18.23
N LEU A 487 -3.10 -20.53 -17.26
CA LEU A 487 -3.29 -19.51 -16.22
C LEU A 487 -3.52 -18.12 -16.83
N HIS A 488 -2.69 -17.71 -17.79
CA HIS A 488 -2.83 -16.42 -18.49
C HIS A 488 -4.16 -16.32 -19.26
N SER A 489 -4.64 -17.44 -19.83
CA SER A 489 -5.91 -17.49 -20.58
C SER A 489 -7.13 -17.28 -19.68
N GLU A 490 -7.22 -18.01 -18.57
CA GLU A 490 -8.29 -17.87 -17.58
C GLU A 490 -8.26 -16.48 -16.92
N LEU A 491 -7.06 -16.03 -16.53
CA LEU A 491 -6.85 -14.73 -15.89
C LEU A 491 -7.28 -13.58 -16.81
N TYR A 492 -6.95 -13.62 -18.09
CA TYR A 492 -7.41 -12.61 -19.05
C TYR A 492 -8.91 -12.69 -19.28
N ALA A 493 -9.46 -13.88 -19.57
CA ALA A 493 -10.88 -14.04 -19.89
C ALA A 493 -11.79 -13.56 -18.73
N LEU A 494 -11.52 -13.97 -17.50
CA LEU A 494 -12.32 -13.60 -16.32
C LEU A 494 -12.33 -12.09 -16.05
N ARG A 495 -11.23 -11.38 -16.35
CA ARG A 495 -11.06 -9.95 -16.06
C ARG A 495 -11.45 -9.03 -17.21
N ALA A 496 -11.21 -9.47 -18.45
CA ALA A 496 -11.41 -8.66 -19.65
C ALA A 496 -12.84 -8.77 -20.22
N LYS A 497 -13.64 -9.75 -19.80
CA LYS A 497 -14.98 -9.99 -20.36
C LYS A 497 -15.85 -8.74 -20.40
N ASP A 498 -15.99 -7.98 -19.32
CA ASP A 498 -16.86 -6.79 -19.31
C ASP A 498 -16.40 -5.70 -20.31
N VAL A 499 -15.09 -5.62 -20.57
CA VAL A 499 -14.49 -4.66 -21.52
C VAL A 499 -14.75 -5.09 -22.96
N TRP A 500 -14.79 -6.40 -23.22
CA TRP A 500 -15.10 -6.96 -24.53
C TRP A 500 -16.61 -7.10 -24.81
N ASN A 501 -17.44 -7.31 -23.79
CA ASN A 501 -18.89 -7.59 -23.89
C ASN A 501 -19.75 -6.40 -24.37
N THR A 502 -19.16 -5.25 -24.67
CA THR A 502 -19.84 -4.16 -25.39
C THR A 502 -19.96 -4.51 -26.88
N PRO A 503 -21.11 -4.27 -27.54
CA PRO A 503 -21.37 -4.75 -28.91
C PRO A 503 -20.32 -4.30 -29.94
N GLU A 504 -19.73 -3.12 -29.75
CA GLU A 504 -18.65 -2.56 -30.57
C GLU A 504 -17.36 -3.39 -30.50
N ASN A 505 -16.94 -3.78 -29.29
CA ASN A 505 -15.73 -4.57 -29.06
C ASN A 505 -15.98 -6.06 -29.40
N THR A 506 -17.19 -6.57 -29.15
CA THR A 506 -17.64 -7.90 -29.61
C THR A 506 -17.57 -8.01 -31.13
N ALA A 507 -18.17 -7.05 -31.86
CA ALA A 507 -18.16 -7.04 -33.33
C ALA A 507 -16.74 -6.87 -33.90
N PHE A 508 -15.89 -6.05 -33.28
CA PHE A 508 -14.49 -5.89 -33.65
C PHE A 508 -13.68 -7.19 -33.44
N LEU A 509 -13.91 -7.91 -32.33
CA LEU A 509 -13.27 -9.21 -32.09
C LEU A 509 -13.70 -10.27 -33.11
N ILE A 510 -14.99 -10.31 -33.46
CA ILE A 510 -15.52 -11.19 -34.51
C ILE A 510 -14.94 -10.84 -35.89
N GLU A 511 -14.85 -9.55 -36.24
CA GLU A 511 -14.23 -9.10 -37.51
C GLU A 511 -12.78 -9.60 -37.64
N ILE A 512 -11.96 -9.43 -36.59
CA ILE A 512 -10.54 -9.80 -36.62
C ILE A 512 -10.35 -11.32 -36.58
N THR A 513 -11.14 -12.06 -35.80
CA THR A 513 -11.05 -13.53 -35.74
C THR A 513 -11.54 -14.18 -37.04
N ALA A 514 -12.56 -13.64 -37.68
CA ALA A 514 -13.04 -14.12 -38.98
C ALA A 514 -12.07 -13.79 -40.14
N ALA A 515 -11.29 -12.71 -40.03
CA ALA A 515 -10.26 -12.35 -41.00
C ALA A 515 -8.96 -13.19 -40.91
N LEU A 516 -8.78 -13.99 -39.84
CA LEU A 516 -7.54 -14.72 -39.59
C LEU A 516 -7.46 -16.03 -40.42
N PRO A 517 -6.39 -16.25 -41.21
CA PRO A 517 -6.16 -17.53 -41.88
C PRO A 517 -5.98 -18.69 -40.87
N PRO A 518 -6.53 -19.90 -41.14
CA PRO A 518 -6.44 -21.03 -40.22
C PRO A 518 -5.01 -21.54 -39.99
N ASP A 519 -4.14 -21.36 -40.98
CA ASP A 519 -2.73 -21.77 -40.97
C ASP A 519 -1.79 -20.69 -40.37
N THR A 520 -2.34 -19.65 -39.72
CA THR A 520 -1.51 -18.61 -39.09
C THR A 520 -0.66 -19.23 -37.96
N PRO A 521 0.68 -19.09 -37.99
CA PRO A 521 1.53 -19.69 -36.97
C PRO A 521 1.35 -18.98 -35.62
N PRO A 522 1.04 -19.72 -34.53
CA PRO A 522 0.97 -19.15 -33.19
C PRO A 522 2.35 -18.75 -32.66
N ALA A 523 2.39 -18.11 -31.49
CA ALA A 523 3.62 -17.93 -30.73
C ALA A 523 4.36 -19.28 -30.52
N PRO A 524 5.69 -19.26 -30.37
CA PRO A 524 6.43 -20.35 -29.74
C PRO A 524 5.76 -20.82 -28.44
N VAL A 525 5.95 -22.07 -28.06
CA VAL A 525 5.44 -22.59 -26.77
C VAL A 525 6.19 -21.88 -25.64
N ASN A 526 5.48 -21.16 -24.77
CA ASN A 526 6.11 -20.63 -23.56
C ASN A 526 6.34 -21.81 -22.60
N LYS A 527 7.62 -22.12 -22.36
CA LYS A 527 8.10 -23.22 -21.51
C LYS A 527 8.43 -22.77 -20.09
N ASP A 528 8.28 -21.49 -19.77
CA ASP A 528 8.58 -20.95 -18.46
C ASP A 528 7.60 -21.53 -17.42
N GLU A 529 8.07 -21.70 -16.19
CA GLU A 529 7.18 -21.98 -15.08
C GLU A 529 6.41 -20.72 -14.64
N ILE A 530 5.34 -20.95 -13.87
CA ILE A 530 4.59 -19.88 -13.19
C ILE A 530 5.49 -19.32 -12.08
N THR A 531 5.81 -18.03 -12.14
CA THR A 531 6.73 -17.39 -11.19
C THR A 531 6.08 -17.13 -9.84
N SER A 532 6.90 -16.94 -8.79
CA SER A 532 6.45 -16.51 -7.46
C SER A 532 5.59 -15.23 -7.51
N LYS A 533 5.88 -14.31 -8.44
CA LYS A 533 5.15 -13.04 -8.62
C LYS A 533 3.75 -13.26 -9.21
N GLU A 534 3.66 -14.09 -10.25
CA GLU A 534 2.38 -14.52 -10.83
C GLU A 534 1.53 -15.30 -9.82
N ALA A 535 2.14 -16.22 -9.07
CA ALA A 535 1.47 -16.97 -8.02
C ALA A 535 0.97 -16.06 -6.87
N ARG A 536 1.80 -15.10 -6.42
CA ARG A 536 1.43 -14.10 -5.41
C ARG A 536 0.23 -13.28 -5.88
N HIS A 537 0.26 -12.79 -7.12
CA HIS A 537 -0.82 -12.04 -7.74
C HIS A 537 -2.14 -12.83 -7.82
N VAL A 538 -2.07 -14.13 -8.13
CA VAL A 538 -3.25 -15.01 -8.18
C VAL A 538 -3.83 -15.24 -6.78
N LEU A 539 -2.99 -15.56 -5.78
CA LEU A 539 -3.43 -15.71 -4.39
C LEU A 539 -4.06 -14.41 -3.86
N LEU A 540 -3.44 -13.27 -4.13
CA LEU A 540 -3.94 -11.92 -3.80
C LEU A 540 -5.27 -11.54 -4.46
N SER A 541 -5.72 -12.29 -5.48
CA SER A 541 -7.00 -12.06 -6.15
C SER A 541 -8.16 -12.87 -5.58
N ASP A 542 -7.94 -13.68 -4.53
CA ASP A 542 -8.92 -14.50 -3.81
C ASP A 542 -9.83 -15.37 -4.71
N THR A 543 -9.42 -15.62 -5.97
CA THR A 543 -10.28 -16.21 -7.01
C THR A 543 -10.06 -17.73 -7.07
N PRO A 544 -11.00 -18.58 -6.60
CA PRO A 544 -10.74 -20.01 -6.40
C PRO A 544 -10.39 -20.76 -7.69
N ALA A 545 -11.00 -20.37 -8.82
CA ALA A 545 -10.73 -20.96 -10.13
C ALA A 545 -9.29 -20.71 -10.62
N LEU A 546 -8.68 -19.56 -10.28
CA LEU A 546 -7.29 -19.25 -10.62
C LEU A 546 -6.32 -19.88 -9.63
N ILE A 547 -6.66 -19.89 -8.33
CA ILE A 547 -5.86 -20.53 -7.28
C ILE A 547 -5.72 -22.04 -7.53
N ALA A 548 -6.76 -22.68 -8.08
CA ALA A 548 -6.74 -24.10 -8.46
C ALA A 548 -5.77 -24.44 -9.62
N LEU A 549 -5.27 -23.44 -10.35
CA LEU A 549 -4.26 -23.61 -11.42
C LEU A 549 -2.81 -23.48 -10.90
N LEU A 550 -2.62 -23.05 -9.65
CA LEU A 550 -1.27 -22.86 -9.10
C LEU A 550 -0.62 -24.20 -8.70
N PRO A 551 0.68 -24.39 -9.01
CA PRO A 551 1.48 -25.47 -8.44
C PRO A 551 1.38 -25.53 -6.90
N ARG A 552 1.18 -26.73 -6.35
CA ARG A 552 0.96 -26.97 -4.91
C ARG A 552 2.06 -26.41 -4.00
N HIS A 553 3.28 -26.20 -4.51
CA HIS A 553 4.36 -25.62 -3.72
C HIS A 553 4.10 -24.14 -3.36
N PHE A 554 3.32 -23.40 -4.16
CA PHE A 554 2.93 -22.03 -3.82
C PHE A 554 1.84 -22.01 -2.74
N THR A 555 0.80 -22.83 -2.85
CA THR A 555 -0.25 -22.89 -1.84
C THR A 555 0.26 -23.45 -0.51
N ALA A 556 1.22 -24.40 -0.53
CA ALA A 556 1.92 -24.88 0.67
C ALA A 556 2.85 -23.82 1.31
N ARG A 557 3.38 -22.86 0.53
CA ARG A 557 4.19 -21.73 1.03
C ARG A 557 3.35 -20.59 1.62
N LEU A 558 2.02 -20.60 1.49
CA LEU A 558 1.14 -19.54 2.02
C LEU A 558 0.96 -19.67 3.54
N THR A 559 1.98 -19.26 4.30
CA THR A 559 1.95 -19.33 5.77
C THR A 559 1.24 -18.14 6.43
N SER A 560 0.92 -17.07 5.70
CA SER A 560 0.30 -15.85 6.26
C SER A 560 -0.63 -15.14 5.26
N SER A 561 -1.76 -14.62 5.76
CA SER A 561 -2.62 -13.66 5.05
C SER A 561 -2.18 -12.19 5.24
N SER A 562 -1.15 -11.94 6.06
CA SER A 562 -0.54 -10.62 6.29
C SER A 562 0.75 -10.40 5.46
N ASP A 563 1.37 -11.46 4.93
CA ASP A 563 2.52 -11.39 4.01
C ASP A 563 2.50 -12.60 3.05
N PRO A 564 1.71 -12.56 1.96
CA PRO A 564 1.52 -13.70 1.08
C PRO A 564 2.73 -13.93 0.17
N LEU A 565 3.33 -15.12 0.28
CA LEU A 565 4.56 -15.50 -0.43
C LEU A 565 5.68 -14.46 -0.27
N SER A 566 6.22 -14.32 0.94
CA SER A 566 7.45 -13.54 1.19
C SER A 566 8.59 -13.97 0.23
N PRO A 567 9.45 -13.05 -0.24
CA PRO A 567 10.67 -13.39 -0.97
C PRO A 567 11.62 -14.26 -0.14
N ASP A 568 12.41 -15.10 -0.81
CA ASP A 568 13.39 -15.97 -0.16
C ASP A 568 14.64 -15.18 0.32
N ASP A 569 14.91 -14.00 -0.26
CA ASP A 569 16.00 -13.08 0.13
C ASP A 569 15.52 -11.93 1.04
N ASN A 570 14.66 -12.26 2.01
CA ASN A 570 14.00 -11.31 2.90
C ASN A 570 14.96 -10.49 3.80
N LEU A 571 14.78 -9.16 3.81
CA LEU A 571 15.60 -8.18 4.54
C LEU A 571 14.85 -7.56 5.73
N ALA A 572 14.56 -8.37 6.75
CA ALA A 572 13.92 -7.91 8.00
C ALA A 572 14.82 -6.96 8.80
N SER A 573 14.28 -5.83 9.30
CA SER A 573 15.07 -4.88 10.11
C SER A 573 15.20 -5.26 11.59
N TYR A 574 14.41 -6.24 12.06
CA TYR A 574 14.45 -6.77 13.43
C TYR A 574 13.91 -8.21 13.46
N THR A 575 14.35 -8.99 14.44
CA THR A 575 13.88 -10.36 14.65
C THR A 575 12.47 -10.36 15.23
N THR A 576 11.53 -10.94 14.50
CA THR A 576 10.16 -11.23 14.95
C THR A 576 10.12 -12.57 15.68
N THR A 577 9.10 -12.80 16.53
CA THR A 577 8.89 -14.10 17.24
C THR A 577 8.81 -15.23 16.22
N ARG A 578 8.06 -14.97 15.14
CA ARG A 578 7.89 -15.85 13.99
C ARG A 578 9.17 -16.09 13.17
N SER A 579 10.16 -15.18 13.20
CA SER A 579 11.47 -15.43 12.59
C SER A 579 12.31 -16.40 13.43
N ARG A 580 12.11 -16.45 14.75
CA ARG A 580 12.83 -17.38 15.66
C ARG A 580 12.40 -18.84 15.47
N THR A 581 11.21 -19.10 14.94
CA THR A 581 10.68 -20.45 14.70
C THR A 581 10.94 -20.98 13.28
N ALA A 582 11.31 -20.10 12.33
CA ALA A 582 11.60 -20.48 10.95
C ALA A 582 13.09 -20.73 10.66
N ASP A 583 14.01 -20.00 11.34
CA ASP A 583 15.46 -20.08 11.13
C ASP A 583 16.16 -20.96 12.19
N SER A 584 15.57 -22.11 12.53
CA SER A 584 16.11 -23.06 13.53
C SER A 584 17.26 -23.92 12.99
N GLY A 585 18.17 -23.32 12.22
CA GLY A 585 19.48 -23.87 11.89
C GLY A 585 20.53 -23.49 12.96
N PRO A 586 21.66 -24.22 13.06
CA PRO A 586 22.68 -23.97 14.08
C PRO A 586 23.54 -22.74 13.72
N ARG A 587 22.99 -21.53 13.93
CA ARG A 587 23.67 -20.25 13.69
C ARG A 587 23.82 -19.48 15.00
N GLN A 588 25.06 -19.17 15.39
CA GLN A 588 25.36 -18.48 16.64
C GLN A 588 24.72 -17.07 16.69
N PRO A 589 23.86 -16.76 17.68
CA PRO A 589 23.35 -15.41 17.87
C PRO A 589 24.44 -14.51 18.47
N ASN A 590 24.62 -13.32 17.91
CA ASN A 590 25.55 -12.32 18.45
C ASN A 590 25.03 -11.80 19.81
N GLY A 591 25.84 -11.92 20.87
CA GLY A 591 25.42 -11.66 22.23
C GLY A 591 25.02 -10.19 22.47
N GLY A 592 23.80 -9.97 22.96
CA GLY A 592 23.32 -8.69 23.46
C GLY A 592 22.72 -8.83 24.85
N LEU A 593 22.50 -7.71 25.56
CA LEU A 593 22.00 -7.72 26.95
C LEU A 593 20.65 -8.46 27.12
N SER A 594 19.82 -8.52 26.07
CA SER A 594 18.58 -9.31 26.04
C SER A 594 18.83 -10.83 26.07
N ASP A 595 19.88 -11.29 25.39
CA ASP A 595 20.22 -12.71 25.23
C ASP A 595 20.79 -13.30 26.54
N ALA A 596 21.50 -12.47 27.33
CA ALA A 596 21.88 -12.82 28.70
C ALA A 596 20.67 -12.89 29.65
N ALA A 597 19.71 -11.97 29.54
CA ALA A 597 18.50 -11.97 30.36
C ALA A 597 17.55 -13.15 30.02
N GLU A 598 17.42 -13.51 28.73
CA GLU A 598 16.74 -14.73 28.31
C GLU A 598 17.48 -15.99 28.81
N SER A 599 18.81 -16.05 28.67
CA SER A 599 19.62 -17.18 29.14
C SER A 599 19.52 -17.38 30.66
N LEU A 600 19.48 -16.31 31.46
CA LEU A 600 19.26 -16.38 32.91
C LEU A 600 17.87 -16.90 33.27
N ARG A 601 16.82 -16.49 32.54
CA ARG A 601 15.46 -17.00 32.75
C ARG A 601 15.35 -18.47 32.38
N GLU A 602 15.98 -18.90 31.29
CA GLU A 602 16.02 -20.30 30.88
C GLU A 602 16.77 -21.15 31.91
N LEU A 603 17.92 -20.67 32.41
CA LEU A 603 18.70 -21.32 33.47
C LEU A 603 17.89 -21.47 34.76
N GLN A 604 17.19 -20.42 35.20
CA GLN A 604 16.29 -20.48 36.37
C GLN A 604 15.15 -21.50 36.18
N GLY A 605 14.60 -21.60 34.98
CA GLY A 605 13.59 -22.61 34.64
C GLY A 605 14.14 -24.04 34.72
N LEU A 606 15.37 -24.26 34.25
CA LEU A 606 16.05 -25.57 34.36
C LEU A 606 16.39 -25.92 35.81
N HIS A 607 16.92 -24.98 36.61
CA HIS A 607 17.17 -25.21 38.03
C HIS A 607 15.88 -25.55 38.79
N GLY A 608 14.77 -24.84 38.52
CA GLY A 608 13.47 -25.16 39.10
C GLY A 608 12.93 -26.54 38.68
N TRP A 609 13.20 -26.97 37.44
CA TRP A 609 12.84 -28.32 36.99
C TRP A 609 13.67 -29.41 37.69
N PHE A 610 14.99 -29.23 37.77
CA PHE A 610 15.88 -30.18 38.47
C PHE A 610 15.59 -30.26 39.97
N ALA A 611 15.30 -29.15 40.65
CA ALA A 611 14.93 -29.15 42.07
C ALA A 611 13.58 -29.85 42.34
N ASN A 612 12.64 -29.81 41.39
CA ASN A 612 11.38 -30.55 41.46
C ASN A 612 11.55 -32.07 41.19
N LEU A 613 12.54 -32.45 40.36
CA LEU A 613 12.83 -33.85 40.03
C LEU A 613 13.72 -34.53 41.08
N PHE A 614 14.67 -33.78 41.66
CA PHE A 614 15.68 -34.25 42.60
C PHE A 614 15.71 -33.34 43.84
N PRO A 615 15.08 -33.72 44.97
CA PRO A 615 14.99 -32.86 46.16
C PRO A 615 16.33 -32.50 46.82
N TRP A 616 17.40 -33.23 46.49
CA TRP A 616 18.78 -32.96 46.90
C TRP A 616 19.52 -31.96 45.99
N PHE A 617 18.97 -31.62 44.82
CA PHE A 617 19.57 -30.66 43.89
C PHE A 617 19.40 -29.22 44.43
N ARG A 618 20.43 -28.73 45.10
CA ARG A 618 20.57 -27.31 45.46
C ARG A 618 21.43 -26.61 44.39
N PRO A 619 20.91 -25.59 43.67
CA PRO A 619 21.78 -24.67 42.93
C PRO A 619 22.80 -24.05 43.90
N THR A 620 24.05 -23.91 43.45
CA THR A 620 25.17 -23.49 44.31
C THR A 620 25.09 -21.98 44.61
N ASP A 621 24.50 -21.62 45.74
CA ASP A 621 24.65 -20.29 46.31
C ASP A 621 26.12 -20.05 46.70
N GLY A 622 26.72 -19.01 46.13
CA GLY A 622 28.15 -18.74 46.25
C GLY A 622 28.56 -18.27 47.64
N GLY A 623 29.24 -19.14 48.39
CA GLY A 623 30.21 -18.74 49.41
C GLY A 623 29.67 -18.24 50.74
N ASN A 624 29.06 -19.12 51.53
CA ASN A 624 29.17 -19.04 53.00
C ASN A 624 29.03 -20.43 53.66
N ASP A 625 30.10 -21.24 53.59
CA ASP A 625 30.18 -22.51 54.31
C ASP A 625 30.33 -22.27 55.83
N THR A 626 29.27 -22.57 56.58
CA THR A 626 29.26 -22.56 58.04
C THR A 626 28.69 -23.86 58.62
N GLY A 627 29.26 -25.01 58.23
CA GLY A 627 29.38 -26.21 59.09
C GLY A 627 28.12 -26.97 59.53
N ASP A 628 28.26 -28.30 59.63
CA ASP A 628 27.31 -29.24 60.24
C ASP A 628 25.88 -29.33 59.64
N GLU A 629 25.78 -29.54 58.32
CA GLU A 629 24.78 -30.49 57.79
C GLU A 629 25.49 -31.60 56.98
N ALA A 630 25.17 -32.87 57.26
CA ALA A 630 25.77 -33.99 56.54
C ALA A 630 25.16 -34.12 55.14
N HIS A 631 25.97 -33.85 54.10
CA HIS A 631 25.57 -34.03 52.70
C HIS A 631 25.14 -35.47 52.39
N HIS A 632 23.84 -35.71 52.39
CA HIS A 632 23.25 -36.97 51.95
C HIS A 632 23.43 -37.12 50.43
N ARG A 633 24.51 -37.80 50.03
CA ARG A 633 24.68 -38.24 48.64
C ARG A 633 23.72 -39.41 48.38
N PRO A 634 22.75 -39.28 47.46
CA PRO A 634 21.79 -40.34 47.14
C PRO A 634 22.51 -41.52 46.45
N SER A 635 21.91 -42.71 46.50
CA SER A 635 22.41 -43.85 45.75
C SER A 635 21.99 -43.80 44.26
N GLU A 636 22.71 -44.52 43.40
CA GLU A 636 22.37 -44.63 41.98
C GLU A 636 20.99 -45.28 41.77
N GLU A 637 20.65 -46.27 42.61
CA GLU A 637 19.32 -46.90 42.65
C GLU A 637 18.19 -45.91 43.03
N GLU A 638 18.47 -44.96 43.93
CA GLU A 638 17.49 -43.94 44.34
C GLU A 638 17.27 -42.89 43.24
N ILE A 639 18.33 -42.47 42.54
CA ILE A 639 18.23 -41.61 41.35
C ILE A 639 17.39 -42.32 40.28
N GLU A 640 17.68 -43.59 39.97
CA GLU A 640 16.90 -44.37 39.01
C GLU A 640 15.42 -44.53 39.40
N SER A 641 15.12 -44.80 40.69
CA SER A 641 13.73 -44.91 41.14
C SER A 641 12.97 -43.61 40.93
N ARG A 642 13.57 -42.45 41.23
CA ARG A 642 12.94 -41.14 41.02
C ARG A 642 12.68 -40.84 39.55
N ILE A 643 13.61 -41.16 38.65
CA ILE A 643 13.41 -40.99 37.20
C ILE A 643 12.22 -41.85 36.72
N ARG A 644 12.16 -43.09 37.20
CA ARG A 644 11.11 -44.07 36.88
C ARG A 644 9.74 -43.69 37.47
N GLU A 645 9.71 -43.11 38.67
CA GLU A 645 8.50 -42.57 39.32
C GLU A 645 7.99 -41.29 38.63
N ALA A 646 8.89 -40.41 38.19
CA ALA A 646 8.54 -39.15 37.53
C ALA A 646 8.10 -39.32 36.07
N GLY A 647 8.33 -40.48 35.45
CA GLY A 647 7.96 -40.76 34.06
C GLY A 647 8.75 -39.97 33.01
N VAL A 648 9.93 -39.45 33.39
CA VAL A 648 10.82 -38.67 32.52
C VAL A 648 11.79 -39.62 31.80
N SER A 649 12.03 -39.44 30.49
CA SER A 649 13.03 -40.24 29.78
C SER A 649 14.46 -39.82 30.14
N GLU A 650 15.37 -40.79 30.14
CA GLU A 650 16.82 -40.56 30.36
C GLU A 650 17.35 -39.49 29.39
N ASP A 651 16.96 -39.57 28.11
CA ASP A 651 17.35 -38.59 27.07
C ASP A 651 16.94 -37.15 27.42
N THR A 652 15.75 -36.96 28.01
CA THR A 652 15.26 -35.63 28.44
C THR A 652 16.12 -35.06 29.57
N ILE A 653 16.67 -35.92 30.43
CA ILE A 653 17.56 -35.52 31.53
C ILE A 653 18.94 -35.16 30.96
N VAL A 654 19.47 -35.95 30.03
CA VAL A 654 20.74 -35.67 29.33
C VAL A 654 20.65 -34.34 28.58
N GLU A 655 19.63 -34.15 27.75
CA GLU A 655 19.40 -32.91 26.98
C GLU A 655 19.35 -31.68 27.88
N ARG A 656 18.56 -31.73 28.97
CA ARG A 656 18.41 -30.61 29.91
C ARG A 656 19.68 -30.34 30.72
N THR A 657 20.48 -31.38 31.02
CA THR A 657 21.77 -31.23 31.69
C THR A 657 22.78 -30.53 30.77
N GLN A 658 22.88 -30.99 29.51
CA GLN A 658 23.72 -30.35 28.49
C GLN A 658 23.29 -28.89 28.23
N ARG A 659 21.99 -28.63 28.13
CA ARG A 659 21.44 -27.27 27.95
C ARG A 659 21.75 -26.36 29.15
N MET A 660 21.64 -26.86 30.38
CA MET A 660 22.02 -26.13 31.59
C MET A 660 23.52 -25.76 31.59
N MET A 661 24.40 -26.71 31.25
CA MET A 661 25.84 -26.47 31.13
C MET A 661 26.16 -25.41 30.06
N MET A 662 25.56 -25.50 28.87
CA MET A 662 25.75 -24.52 27.79
C MET A 662 25.30 -23.11 28.22
N LEU A 663 24.19 -22.99 28.95
CA LEU A 663 23.70 -21.70 29.45
C LEU A 663 24.62 -21.12 30.53
N GLN A 664 25.14 -21.94 31.45
CA GLN A 664 26.13 -21.51 32.44
C GLN A 664 27.42 -21.05 31.77
N GLN A 665 27.97 -21.82 30.83
CA GLN A 665 29.19 -21.46 30.09
C GLN A 665 29.02 -20.18 29.25
N ARG A 666 27.84 -19.97 28.66
CA ARG A 666 27.48 -18.76 27.92
C ARG A 666 27.37 -17.52 28.82
N LEU A 667 26.88 -17.68 30.05
CA LEU A 667 26.78 -16.60 31.05
C LEU A 667 28.12 -16.29 31.74
N MET A 668 28.99 -17.30 31.92
CA MET A 668 30.33 -17.17 32.51
C MET A 668 31.36 -16.51 31.58
N GLY A 669 31.06 -16.38 30.27
CA GLY A 669 31.80 -15.47 29.39
C GLY A 669 33.14 -15.97 28.84
N GLY A 670 33.19 -17.20 28.32
CA GLY A 670 34.22 -17.56 27.33
C GLY A 670 35.66 -17.75 27.84
N GLY A 671 35.84 -18.15 29.09
CA GLY A 671 37.10 -18.70 29.58
C GLY A 671 37.27 -20.18 29.21
N GLY A 672 38.50 -20.59 28.89
CA GLY A 672 38.89 -22.01 28.91
C GLY A 672 38.94 -22.55 30.35
N PRO A 673 39.08 -23.88 30.56
CA PRO A 673 39.03 -24.48 31.88
C PRO A 673 40.21 -24.01 32.75
N GLY A 674 39.94 -23.07 33.65
CA GLY A 674 40.84 -22.70 34.74
C GLY A 674 40.68 -23.68 35.90
N GLU A 675 41.80 -24.13 36.47
CA GLU A 675 41.83 -24.99 37.65
C GLU A 675 41.22 -24.24 38.86
N GLY A 676 40.01 -24.60 39.29
CA GLY A 676 39.38 -23.96 40.45
C GLY A 676 37.93 -24.32 40.75
N GLU A 677 37.07 -24.47 39.73
CA GLU A 677 35.63 -24.74 39.92
C GLU A 677 35.22 -26.12 39.38
N GLU A 678 35.34 -27.16 40.21
CA GLU A 678 34.78 -28.47 39.91
C GLU A 678 33.25 -28.45 40.10
N LEU A 679 32.49 -28.55 39.00
CA LEU A 679 31.03 -28.74 39.05
C LEU A 679 30.68 -29.97 39.88
N ASP A 680 29.77 -29.85 40.87
CA ASP A 680 29.32 -31.00 41.67
C ASP A 680 28.36 -31.93 40.88
N LEU A 681 28.93 -32.62 39.91
CA LEU A 681 28.31 -33.67 39.12
C LEU A 681 28.08 -34.95 39.95
N ALA A 682 28.25 -34.95 41.28
CA ALA A 682 27.91 -36.10 42.13
C ALA A 682 26.39 -36.25 42.30
N ALA A 683 25.62 -35.18 42.10
CA ALA A 683 24.15 -35.19 42.22
C ALA A 683 23.41 -36.06 41.17
N PHE A 684 24.12 -36.52 40.11
CA PHE A 684 23.54 -37.18 38.93
C PHE A 684 24.04 -38.61 38.66
N GLY A 685 24.89 -39.17 39.54
CA GLY A 685 25.42 -40.53 39.39
C GLY A 685 26.50 -40.70 38.28
N PRO A 686 27.26 -41.81 38.31
CA PRO A 686 28.38 -42.02 37.39
C PRO A 686 27.95 -42.33 35.94
N GLY A 687 26.82 -43.02 35.72
CA GLY A 687 26.36 -43.35 34.36
C GLY A 687 26.11 -42.13 33.46
N LEU A 688 25.51 -41.07 33.99
CA LEU A 688 25.23 -39.83 33.26
C LEU A 688 26.49 -38.99 33.00
N ARG A 689 27.52 -39.07 33.88
CA ARG A 689 28.79 -38.33 33.70
C ARG A 689 29.51 -38.69 32.38
N GLN A 690 29.52 -39.96 31.99
CA GLN A 690 30.28 -40.42 30.81
C GLN A 690 29.63 -40.07 29.47
N ARG A 691 28.31 -39.89 29.41
CA ARG A 691 27.59 -39.48 28.18
C ARG A 691 27.56 -37.96 27.97
N GLY A 692 27.93 -37.17 28.98
CA GLY A 692 27.97 -35.71 28.90
C GLY A 692 29.22 -35.12 28.24
N VAL A 693 30.28 -35.92 28.02
CA VAL A 693 31.59 -35.45 27.54
C VAL A 693 31.94 -36.08 26.19
N VAL A 694 31.94 -35.27 25.13
CA VAL A 694 32.44 -35.63 23.79
C VAL A 694 33.16 -34.43 23.21
N GLY A 695 34.45 -34.53 22.88
CA GLY A 695 35.20 -33.42 22.30
C GLY A 695 36.72 -33.50 22.31
N GLU A 696 37.34 -34.55 22.86
CA GLU A 696 38.80 -34.70 22.87
C GLU A 696 39.29 -35.36 21.57
N ALA A 697 40.26 -34.74 20.91
CA ALA A 697 40.86 -35.23 19.67
C ALA A 697 42.13 -36.06 19.97
N PRO A 698 42.45 -37.10 19.17
CA PRO A 698 43.65 -37.89 19.38
C PRO A 698 44.90 -37.15 18.84
N ASP A 699 45.72 -36.62 19.75
CA ASP A 699 47.08 -36.17 19.41
C ASP A 699 47.97 -37.36 19.01
N GLY A 700 48.86 -37.13 18.04
CA GLY A 700 49.80 -38.13 17.51
C GLY A 700 51.09 -37.45 17.03
N ASP A 701 52.22 -37.91 17.56
CA ASP A 701 53.49 -37.19 17.64
C ASP A 701 54.16 -36.69 16.35
N VAL A 702 55.08 -35.73 16.56
CA VAL A 702 55.94 -35.05 15.59
C VAL A 702 57.10 -35.95 15.10
N GLU A 703 57.44 -35.89 13.81
CA GLU A 703 58.86 -36.01 13.40
C GLU A 703 59.22 -35.23 12.12
N HIS A 704 60.52 -35.22 11.76
CA HIS A 704 61.14 -34.21 10.91
C HIS A 704 61.18 -34.52 9.39
N GLY A 705 61.10 -33.46 8.58
CA GLY A 705 62.28 -33.07 7.78
C GLY A 705 62.27 -33.24 6.26
N SER A 706 62.29 -32.11 5.55
CA SER A 706 63.07 -31.82 4.32
C SER A 706 63.13 -32.83 3.15
N ARG A 707 62.73 -32.38 1.94
CA ARG A 707 63.65 -32.11 0.79
C ARG A 707 62.92 -31.37 -0.35
N ALA A 708 63.65 -30.77 -1.29
CA ALA A 708 63.11 -29.93 -2.37
C ALA A 708 63.31 -30.50 -3.79
N ARG A 709 62.39 -30.12 -4.70
CA ARG A 709 62.44 -30.08 -6.18
C ARG A 709 61.25 -29.19 -6.62
N VAL A 710 61.28 -28.21 -7.54
CA VAL A 710 62.13 -27.88 -8.72
C VAL A 710 61.81 -28.77 -9.94
N GLU A 711 61.87 -28.19 -11.15
CA GLU A 711 61.16 -28.55 -12.41
C GLU A 711 59.72 -27.98 -12.42
N ASP A 712 59.37 -26.81 -13.01
CA ASP A 712 59.74 -26.02 -14.22
C ASP A 712 58.78 -26.26 -15.43
N ALA A 713 58.63 -25.22 -16.27
CA ALA A 713 57.94 -25.17 -17.58
C ALA A 713 56.40 -25.35 -17.63
N ASP A 714 55.64 -24.65 -18.50
CA ASP A 714 55.93 -23.52 -19.41
C ASP A 714 54.64 -22.69 -19.66
N GLU A 715 54.77 -21.55 -20.37
CA GLU A 715 53.69 -20.64 -20.78
C GLU A 715 53.09 -21.05 -22.17
N ASP A 716 52.55 -20.08 -22.94
CA ASP A 716 52.11 -20.15 -24.35
C ASP A 716 50.84 -21.00 -24.69
N GLU A 717 50.02 -20.68 -25.72
CA GLU A 717 49.57 -19.38 -26.26
C GLU A 717 48.22 -19.59 -27.02
N GLU A 718 47.85 -18.68 -27.95
CA GLU A 718 46.53 -18.55 -28.62
C GLU A 718 45.91 -19.82 -29.28
N GLY A 719 44.57 -19.87 -29.34
CA GLY A 719 43.77 -20.90 -30.05
C GLY A 719 42.27 -20.61 -30.13
#